data_AF-A0A7J6X146-F1
#
_entry.id   AF-A0A7J6X146-F1
#
_cell.length_a   1.000
_cell.length_b   1.000
_cell.length_c   1.000
_cell.angle_alpha   90.00
_cell.angle_beta   90.00
_cell.angle_gamma   90.00
#
_symmetry.space_group_name_H-M   'P 1'
#
loop_
_entity.id
_entity.type
_entity.pdbx_description
1 polymer ?
#
loop_
_entity_poly.entity_id
_entity_poly.type
_entity_poly.pdbx_seq_one_letter_code
_entity_poly.pdbx_strand_id
1 'polypeptide(L)'
;MGKEENYAYLPIKDALEAIKQKVNLFGVITEYGLPEMSRGTDWFCTLKVMDESYQGHGLVINVFGESGDKLPLVRSAGDIVRFTLVMIDLHNGKINVVFKKSISTFALFEGKSSKSFIPYQASSSYTLKDPEKDILTSLRTWLLNYQLDSGASESILSLGKITEGKNFDLVCKILTVCKVSKDAWMLFLWDGTDTPPLSCQTKLNLELENPLPLQPEASLLPRDVLCEFPTVGTVLRMFVDQASEKLALQLPCRWVKVIDLKCEELFGLWCSHLKPSTRVRILSDEDVVVIDRQRVYEDRLPSKWDRMPSSAFPWPSQITETDHGHVPFATLMDALTYSEKKFFDGYPPMDVLTSKRNTLLGIAAEDDVEDLDAPRNPPWGCIIHRESSWTPVKNLIILAGYAHFVIHYSNRVLPLQANKGSGLSSSFVNNKEKEMTITPVVRISDGKIVVKGQTILSGVPDNVISTSASNSGPVDGIFIGAQFEESNSTHVVSLGTLSNVRFLACFRFKLWWMAQKMGYEGRDVPMETQFLLLESNGYDESNQVMYTVLLPLIEGPFRSCLQGNIENNELELCFESGDIKTKASSFTHSLFINSGSDPFTTITDSITAVKYHLRSFRQRFEKKLPEIVDYFGWCTWDAFYQNVTQEGVEDGLKSLYLGGAAPKFVIIDDGWQSVGSDPEKLRNDCKSEPSLRLTGIKENDKFKNKEDPALGIESIVNIAKKKYGLKYVYVWHAITGYWGGVSPDVEEYESSIKYSTESNGVVANDPTWKIDPLVEHGLGLVNPKQIYRFYNEMHEYLASAGVDGVKVDVQSVLETLGTNLGGRVQLTKQYHQALDASVNKNFPDNGIIACMSHNTDSLYCSKQAAIVRASDDFYPRDPVSHTIHIASVSYNSVFLGEFMQPDWDMFHSVHPAAEYHASARAISGGPVYVSDAPGKHNFELLRKLVLPDGSILRARLPGRPTKDCLFSDPTRDGVSLLKIWNMNKYTGVIGVYNCQGAAWSDVGKKNMFHKTQGEVLTGAVKGSDVHLIGEAATEANWKGDCALYSHREGEVVVIPNNAALPVSLKILEHEIFTVSPIKELAPGSRFAPLGLIDMYNAGGAIEGLNYEVKHSTVLPEVENGYVGDAPVENESSKGMDRVLMKIKGSGRFGAYSSIKPSQCIVGSVAVDFSYDSLFGLLTLSLDQLPADDGSKVQVVEVML
;
A
#
# COMPACT_ATOMS: atom_id res chain seq x y z
N MET A 1 -66.75 -35.81 21.00
CA MET A 1 -65.45 -35.12 21.10
C MET A 1 -64.42 -35.97 20.40
N GLY A 2 -63.85 -35.50 19.28
CA GLY A 2 -62.62 -36.11 18.75
C GLY A 2 -61.44 -35.71 19.63
N LYS A 3 -60.42 -36.56 19.73
CA LYS A 3 -59.17 -36.17 20.42
C LYS A 3 -58.43 -35.16 19.54
N GLU A 4 -57.97 -34.06 20.12
CA GLU A 4 -56.87 -33.32 19.51
C GLU A 4 -55.60 -34.18 19.64
N GLU A 5 -55.07 -34.64 18.51
CA GLU A 5 -53.74 -35.24 18.50
C GLU A 5 -52.71 -34.15 18.78
N ASN A 6 -51.80 -34.40 19.72
CA ASN A 6 -50.88 -33.38 20.19
C ASN A 6 -49.72 -33.24 19.19
N TYR A 7 -49.81 -32.24 18.29
CA TYR A 7 -48.83 -31.97 17.23
C TYR A 7 -47.50 -31.44 17.80
N ALA A 8 -46.73 -32.32 18.42
CA ALA A 8 -45.34 -32.05 18.76
C ALA A 8 -44.47 -32.00 17.50
N TYR A 9 -43.42 -31.18 17.56
CA TYR A 9 -42.29 -31.26 16.64
C TYR A 9 -41.19 -32.06 17.32
N LEU A 10 -40.47 -32.87 16.54
CA LEU A 10 -39.32 -33.62 17.01
C LEU A 10 -38.03 -32.94 16.51
N PRO A 11 -36.98 -32.88 17.35
CA PRO A 11 -35.62 -32.72 16.85
C PRO A 11 -35.31 -33.81 15.81
N ILE A 12 -34.51 -33.48 14.80
CA ILE A 12 -34.18 -34.39 13.70
C ILE A 12 -33.55 -35.68 14.22
N LYS A 13 -32.72 -35.61 15.27
CA LYS A 13 -32.12 -36.79 15.91
C LYS A 13 -33.18 -37.78 16.41
N ASP A 14 -34.20 -37.30 17.11
CA ASP A 14 -35.27 -38.13 17.67
C ASP A 14 -36.20 -38.65 16.56
N ALA A 15 -36.38 -37.86 15.49
CA ALA A 15 -37.14 -38.26 14.32
C ALA A 15 -36.50 -39.43 13.55
N LEU A 16 -35.17 -39.60 13.59
CA LEU A 16 -34.50 -40.76 12.99
C LEU A 16 -34.89 -42.10 13.64
N GLU A 17 -35.28 -42.08 14.92
CA GLU A 17 -35.76 -43.28 15.64
C GLU A 17 -37.23 -43.61 15.30
N ALA A 18 -37.99 -42.63 14.80
CA ALA A 18 -39.43 -42.73 14.49
C ALA A 18 -39.75 -43.44 13.15
N ILE A 19 -39.00 -44.50 12.82
CA ILE A 19 -39.10 -45.24 11.54
C ILE A 19 -40.53 -45.77 11.32
N LYS A 20 -41.06 -45.55 10.10
CA LYS A 20 -42.44 -45.82 9.64
C LYS A 20 -43.55 -45.01 10.33
N GLN A 21 -43.20 -44.06 11.19
CA GLN A 21 -44.16 -43.13 11.81
C GLN A 21 -44.32 -41.86 10.97
N LYS A 22 -45.33 -41.05 11.31
CA LYS A 22 -45.48 -39.68 10.80
C LYS A 22 -44.93 -38.72 11.83
N VAL A 23 -44.15 -37.74 11.40
CA VAL A 23 -43.52 -36.73 12.27
C VAL A 23 -43.74 -35.32 11.73
N ASN A 24 -43.54 -34.33 12.60
CA ASN A 24 -43.47 -32.91 12.24
C ASN A 24 -42.07 -32.41 12.59
N LEU A 25 -41.45 -31.66 11.68
CA LEU A 25 -40.04 -31.24 11.76
C LEU A 25 -39.92 -29.76 11.44
N PHE A 26 -38.95 -29.10 12.06
CA PHE A 26 -38.29 -27.92 11.49
C PHE A 26 -36.86 -28.30 11.14
N GLY A 27 -36.28 -27.66 10.13
CA GLY A 27 -34.87 -27.85 9.80
C GLY A 27 -34.35 -26.77 8.86
N VAL A 28 -33.08 -26.43 9.03
CA VAL A 28 -32.32 -25.55 8.14
C VAL A 28 -31.96 -26.32 6.88
N ILE A 29 -32.25 -25.75 5.71
CA ILE A 29 -31.90 -26.33 4.41
C ILE A 29 -30.42 -26.10 4.12
N THR A 30 -29.69 -27.18 3.87
CA THR A 30 -28.25 -27.19 3.56
C THR A 30 -27.97 -27.46 2.08
N GLU A 31 -28.78 -28.31 1.45
CA GLU A 31 -28.74 -28.60 0.03
C GLU A 31 -30.17 -28.73 -0.50
N TYR A 32 -30.39 -28.32 -1.75
CA TYR A 32 -31.65 -28.48 -2.46
C TYR A 32 -31.38 -28.79 -3.94
N GLY A 33 -32.08 -29.81 -4.46
CA GLY A 33 -32.08 -30.20 -5.87
C GLY A 33 -33.22 -29.55 -6.65
N LEU A 34 -33.11 -29.57 -7.98
CA LEU A 34 -34.16 -29.03 -8.86
C LEU A 34 -35.38 -29.95 -8.96
N PRO A 35 -36.53 -29.41 -9.39
CA PRO A 35 -37.67 -30.20 -9.83
C PRO A 35 -37.31 -31.19 -10.96
N GLU A 36 -37.33 -32.48 -10.64
CA GLU A 36 -37.16 -33.58 -11.58
C GLU A 36 -38.47 -34.35 -11.76
N MET A 37 -38.67 -34.98 -12.92
CA MET A 37 -39.70 -36.01 -13.06
C MET A 37 -39.24 -37.31 -12.41
N SER A 38 -40.06 -37.90 -11.55
CA SER A 38 -39.83 -39.24 -11.04
C SER A 38 -39.94 -40.31 -12.14
N ARG A 39 -39.63 -41.57 -11.81
CA ARG A 39 -39.91 -42.72 -12.71
C ARG A 39 -41.41 -43.03 -12.88
N GLY A 40 -42.29 -42.27 -12.24
CA GLY A 40 -43.76 -42.34 -12.39
C GLY A 40 -44.31 -41.11 -13.10
N THR A 41 -45.47 -40.62 -12.64
CA THR A 41 -46.13 -39.41 -13.17
C THR A 41 -45.90 -38.16 -12.34
N ASP A 42 -45.35 -38.29 -11.13
CA ASP A 42 -45.14 -37.17 -10.19
C ASP A 42 -43.79 -36.49 -10.39
N TRP A 43 -43.73 -35.19 -10.12
CA TRP A 43 -42.49 -34.43 -9.97
C TRP A 43 -41.95 -34.60 -8.56
N PHE A 44 -40.64 -34.44 -8.37
CA PHE A 44 -40.02 -34.40 -7.06
C PHE A 44 -38.84 -33.43 -7.01
N CYS A 45 -38.48 -32.97 -5.81
CA CYS A 45 -37.17 -32.40 -5.53
C CYS A 45 -36.62 -33.00 -4.22
N THR A 46 -35.30 -32.96 -4.05
CA THR A 46 -34.63 -33.45 -2.84
C THR A 46 -34.10 -32.27 -2.03
N LEU A 47 -34.50 -32.16 -0.77
CA LEU A 47 -33.92 -31.25 0.21
C LEU A 47 -33.05 -32.03 1.19
N LYS A 48 -32.05 -31.36 1.78
CA LYS A 48 -31.23 -31.88 2.88
C LYS A 48 -31.27 -30.90 4.04
N VAL A 49 -31.78 -31.32 5.19
CA VAL A 49 -32.05 -30.43 6.33
C VAL A 49 -31.27 -30.81 7.59
N MET A 50 -30.97 -29.85 8.45
CA MET A 50 -30.31 -30.07 9.74
C MET A 50 -30.89 -29.17 10.83
N ASP A 51 -30.63 -29.50 12.09
CA ASP A 51 -31.00 -28.72 13.26
C ASP A 51 -29.90 -28.82 14.34
N GLU A 52 -30.14 -28.19 15.48
CA GLU A 52 -29.26 -28.21 16.66
C GLU A 52 -28.89 -29.65 17.09
N SER A 53 -29.78 -30.63 16.86
CA SER A 53 -29.65 -32.02 17.32
C SER A 53 -28.91 -32.96 16.36
N TYR A 54 -28.92 -32.66 15.05
CA TYR A 54 -28.38 -33.54 14.01
C TYR A 54 -27.65 -32.75 12.92
N GLN A 55 -26.34 -32.58 13.12
CA GLN A 55 -25.47 -31.71 12.35
C GLN A 55 -24.58 -32.51 11.37
N GLY A 56 -23.92 -31.82 10.44
CA GLY A 56 -22.93 -32.39 9.49
C GLY A 56 -23.51 -33.27 8.37
N HIS A 57 -24.16 -34.38 8.70
CA HIS A 57 -24.64 -35.35 7.70
C HIS A 57 -25.94 -34.92 6.99
N GLY A 58 -26.86 -34.27 7.71
CA GLY A 58 -28.15 -33.79 7.20
C GLY A 58 -29.17 -34.90 6.90
N LEU A 59 -30.44 -34.64 7.20
CA LEU A 59 -31.56 -35.52 6.88
C LEU A 59 -32.06 -35.25 5.47
N VAL A 60 -32.05 -36.28 4.61
CA VAL A 60 -32.51 -36.18 3.21
C VAL A 60 -34.03 -36.36 3.14
N ILE A 61 -34.69 -35.40 2.50
CA ILE A 61 -36.15 -35.31 2.35
C ILE A 61 -36.50 -35.24 0.87
N ASN A 62 -37.25 -36.23 0.38
CA ASN A 62 -37.76 -36.23 -0.99
C ASN A 62 -39.20 -35.71 -1.00
N VAL A 63 -39.40 -34.58 -1.67
CA VAL A 63 -40.68 -33.86 -1.73
C VAL A 63 -41.33 -34.12 -3.08
N PHE A 64 -42.53 -34.71 -3.08
CA PHE A 64 -43.26 -35.10 -4.29
C PHE A 64 -44.47 -34.20 -4.55
N GLY A 65 -44.67 -33.81 -5.81
CA GLY A 65 -45.72 -32.89 -6.24
C GLY A 65 -46.26 -33.25 -7.63
N GLU A 66 -47.43 -32.71 -7.97
CA GLU A 66 -48.11 -32.99 -9.25
C GLU A 66 -47.49 -32.24 -10.43
N SER A 67 -46.78 -31.15 -10.13
CA SER A 67 -46.15 -30.23 -11.07
C SER A 67 -45.03 -29.47 -10.34
N GLY A 68 -44.02 -29.00 -11.06
CA GLY A 68 -42.81 -28.41 -10.47
C GLY A 68 -43.06 -27.14 -9.62
N ASP A 69 -44.10 -26.38 -9.93
CA ASP A 69 -44.56 -25.20 -9.18
C ASP A 69 -45.13 -25.53 -7.78
N LYS A 70 -45.53 -26.78 -7.55
CA LYS A 70 -46.05 -27.26 -6.25
C LYS A 70 -44.95 -27.79 -5.32
N LEU A 71 -43.69 -27.73 -5.73
CA LEU A 71 -42.53 -28.15 -4.93
C LEU A 71 -41.90 -26.96 -4.16
N PRO A 72 -41.12 -27.24 -3.09
CA PRO A 72 -40.31 -26.24 -2.42
C PRO A 72 -39.35 -25.50 -3.37
N LEU A 73 -39.54 -24.19 -3.47
CA LEU A 73 -38.67 -23.26 -4.21
C LEU A 73 -37.81 -22.50 -3.20
N VAL A 74 -36.74 -23.15 -2.75
CA VAL A 74 -35.79 -22.60 -1.78
C VAL A 74 -35.07 -21.39 -2.38
N ARG A 75 -34.92 -20.31 -1.60
CA ARG A 75 -34.20 -19.10 -2.03
C ARG A 75 -32.72 -19.17 -1.70
N SER A 76 -32.36 -19.60 -0.49
CA SER A 76 -30.97 -19.65 -0.04
C SER A 76 -30.67 -20.85 0.84
N ALA A 77 -29.40 -21.27 0.87
CA ALA A 77 -28.91 -22.23 1.86
C ALA A 77 -28.87 -21.52 3.24
N GLY A 78 -29.51 -22.14 4.23
CA GLY A 78 -29.78 -21.49 5.52
C GLY A 78 -31.22 -21.00 5.71
N ASP A 79 -32.07 -21.07 4.68
CA ASP A 79 -33.52 -20.98 4.85
C ASP A 79 -34.04 -22.14 5.72
N ILE A 80 -35.13 -21.91 6.44
CA ILE A 80 -35.72 -22.89 7.36
C ILE A 80 -36.99 -23.45 6.74
N VAL A 81 -37.09 -24.79 6.68
CA VAL A 81 -38.32 -25.48 6.28
C VAL A 81 -39.02 -26.10 7.48
N ARG A 82 -40.32 -25.84 7.59
CA ARG A 82 -41.26 -26.60 8.41
C ARG A 82 -41.85 -27.72 7.55
N PHE A 83 -41.90 -28.93 8.09
CA PHE A 83 -42.63 -30.06 7.54
C PHE A 83 -43.65 -30.61 8.55
N THR A 84 -44.85 -30.94 8.07
CA THR A 84 -45.94 -31.52 8.87
C THR A 84 -46.38 -32.85 8.27
N LEU A 85 -46.64 -33.86 9.11
CA LEU A 85 -47.07 -35.21 8.71
C LEU A 85 -46.22 -35.85 7.60
N VAL A 86 -44.90 -35.70 7.67
CA VAL A 86 -43.95 -36.40 6.79
C VAL A 86 -43.58 -37.77 7.34
N MET A 87 -43.25 -38.72 6.47
CA MET A 87 -43.00 -40.12 6.85
C MET A 87 -41.50 -40.45 6.86
N ILE A 88 -41.00 -41.00 7.97
CA ILE A 88 -39.64 -41.52 8.08
C ILE A 88 -39.65 -42.96 7.55
N ASP A 89 -38.81 -43.27 6.55
CA ASP A 89 -38.76 -44.61 5.93
C ASP A 89 -37.31 -45.02 5.61
N LEU A 90 -37.11 -46.32 5.32
CA LEU A 90 -35.79 -46.89 5.03
C LEU A 90 -35.69 -47.27 3.55
N HIS A 91 -34.82 -46.58 2.79
CA HIS A 91 -34.59 -46.85 1.38
C HIS A 91 -33.12 -47.18 1.12
N ASN A 92 -32.86 -48.35 0.52
CA ASN A 92 -31.50 -48.87 0.24
C ASN A 92 -30.54 -48.80 1.45
N GLY A 93 -31.05 -49.11 2.65
CA GLY A 93 -30.29 -49.08 3.90
C GLY A 93 -30.08 -47.68 4.52
N LYS A 94 -30.55 -46.61 3.88
CA LYS A 94 -30.48 -45.24 4.40
C LYS A 94 -31.86 -44.74 4.85
N ILE A 95 -31.90 -44.05 6.00
CA ILE A 95 -33.10 -43.33 6.45
C ILE A 95 -33.34 -42.17 5.50
N ASN A 96 -34.57 -42.04 5.00
CA ASN A 96 -35.02 -40.95 4.13
C ASN A 96 -36.40 -40.49 4.59
N VAL A 97 -36.71 -39.21 4.39
CA VAL A 97 -38.06 -38.68 4.62
C VAL A 97 -38.84 -38.65 3.31
N VAL A 98 -40.07 -39.13 3.34
CA VAL A 98 -41.00 -39.13 2.20
C VAL A 98 -42.16 -38.18 2.50
N PHE A 99 -42.23 -37.09 1.74
CA PHE A 99 -43.40 -36.22 1.70
C PHE A 99 -44.52 -36.88 0.88
N LYS A 100 -45.77 -36.84 1.35
CA LYS A 100 -46.92 -37.42 0.66
C LYS A 100 -47.96 -36.35 0.36
N LYS A 101 -48.08 -35.95 -0.92
CA LYS A 101 -48.90 -34.83 -1.42
C LYS A 101 -50.38 -34.80 -0.97
N SER A 102 -50.92 -35.91 -0.49
CA SER A 102 -52.29 -36.01 0.04
C SER A 102 -52.45 -35.74 1.54
N ILE A 103 -51.35 -35.67 2.31
CA ILE A 103 -51.40 -35.53 3.79
C ILE A 103 -50.27 -34.68 4.40
N SER A 104 -49.13 -34.53 3.72
CA SER A 104 -47.97 -33.77 4.22
C SER A 104 -48.06 -32.31 3.79
N THR A 105 -47.59 -31.39 4.61
CA THR A 105 -47.50 -29.96 4.28
C THR A 105 -46.11 -29.40 4.58
N PHE A 106 -45.71 -28.34 3.89
CA PHE A 106 -44.47 -27.60 4.11
C PHE A 106 -44.69 -26.08 4.16
N ALA A 107 -43.79 -25.37 4.84
CA ALA A 107 -43.65 -23.92 4.76
C ALA A 107 -42.16 -23.52 4.80
N LEU A 108 -41.75 -22.60 3.93
CA LEU A 108 -40.38 -22.09 3.81
C LEU A 108 -40.26 -20.69 4.40
N PHE A 109 -39.24 -20.51 5.24
CA PHE A 109 -38.93 -19.26 5.94
C PHE A 109 -37.53 -18.80 5.58
N GLU A 110 -37.36 -17.48 5.46
CA GLU A 110 -36.06 -16.83 5.33
C GLU A 110 -35.19 -17.10 6.58
N GLY A 111 -33.90 -17.37 6.36
CA GLY A 111 -32.92 -17.76 7.38
C GLY A 111 -32.44 -16.66 8.34
N LYS A 112 -31.10 -16.54 8.49
CA LYS A 112 -30.38 -15.72 9.49
C LYS A 112 -30.81 -14.26 9.57
N SER A 113 -31.15 -13.65 8.44
CA SER A 113 -31.46 -12.23 8.27
C SER A 113 -32.84 -11.81 8.82
N SER A 114 -33.76 -12.77 8.97
CA SER A 114 -35.19 -12.42 9.03
C SER A 114 -35.77 -12.31 10.43
N LYS A 115 -36.51 -11.23 10.67
CA LYS A 115 -37.46 -11.11 11.79
C LYS A 115 -38.89 -11.51 11.41
N SER A 116 -39.10 -12.02 10.18
CA SER A 116 -40.43 -12.41 9.69
C SER A 116 -40.86 -13.80 10.19
N PHE A 117 -42.11 -13.90 10.63
CA PHE A 117 -42.82 -15.17 10.90
C PHE A 117 -43.79 -15.54 9.76
N ILE A 118 -43.70 -14.84 8.62
CA ILE A 118 -44.45 -15.11 7.39
C ILE A 118 -43.55 -15.94 6.47
N PRO A 119 -44.00 -17.10 5.98
CA PRO A 119 -43.23 -17.94 5.08
C PRO A 119 -43.33 -17.36 3.66
N TYR A 120 -42.24 -17.43 2.89
CA TYR A 120 -42.25 -16.93 1.51
C TYR A 120 -42.89 -17.92 0.53
N GLN A 121 -43.05 -19.19 0.92
CA GLN A 121 -43.81 -20.21 0.21
C GLN A 121 -44.39 -21.21 1.22
N ALA A 122 -45.61 -21.69 1.01
CA ALA A 122 -46.16 -22.82 1.76
C ALA A 122 -47.13 -23.63 0.90
N SER A 123 -47.22 -24.93 1.15
CA SER A 123 -48.34 -25.74 0.68
C SER A 123 -49.64 -25.30 1.37
N SER A 124 -50.79 -25.61 0.76
CA SER A 124 -52.12 -25.17 1.21
C SER A 124 -52.39 -25.31 2.72
N SER A 125 -53.06 -24.31 3.28
CA SER A 125 -53.35 -24.11 4.72
C SER A 125 -52.10 -23.93 5.60
N TYR A 126 -51.71 -22.66 5.79
CA TYR A 126 -50.64 -22.24 6.71
C TYR A 126 -51.22 -21.49 7.92
N THR A 127 -50.73 -21.82 9.11
CA THR A 127 -50.87 -21.02 10.34
C THR A 127 -49.71 -21.38 11.26
N LEU A 128 -49.11 -20.38 11.92
CA LEU A 128 -48.01 -20.56 12.86
C LEU A 128 -48.47 -20.23 14.28
N LYS A 129 -48.42 -21.22 15.17
CA LYS A 129 -48.75 -21.09 16.59
C LYS A 129 -47.54 -20.49 17.34
N ASP A 130 -47.76 -19.90 18.50
CA ASP A 130 -46.68 -19.23 19.24
C ASP A 130 -45.49 -20.13 19.59
N PRO A 131 -45.66 -21.39 20.05
CA PRO A 131 -44.53 -22.31 20.28
C PRO A 131 -43.75 -22.66 19.00
N GLU A 132 -44.36 -22.53 17.81
CA GLU A 132 -43.68 -22.75 16.53
C GLU A 132 -42.81 -21.54 16.13
N LYS A 133 -43.10 -20.34 16.69
CA LYS A 133 -42.25 -19.14 16.56
C LYS A 133 -40.99 -19.26 17.40
N ASP A 134 -41.08 -19.86 18.58
CA ASP A 134 -39.93 -20.09 19.46
C ASP A 134 -38.93 -21.05 18.81
N ILE A 135 -39.40 -22.15 18.20
CA ILE A 135 -38.57 -23.08 17.41
C ILE A 135 -37.89 -22.37 16.23
N LEU A 136 -38.65 -21.57 15.45
CA LEU A 136 -38.09 -20.81 14.33
C LEU A 136 -37.03 -19.79 14.80
N THR A 137 -37.24 -19.18 15.97
CA THR A 137 -36.31 -18.22 16.57
C THR A 137 -35.05 -18.92 17.08
N SER A 138 -35.16 -20.08 17.75
CA SER A 138 -34.01 -20.89 18.17
C SER A 138 -33.14 -21.26 16.99
N LEU A 139 -33.75 -21.80 15.92
CA LEU A 139 -33.01 -22.17 14.70
C LEU A 139 -32.32 -20.98 14.04
N ARG A 140 -32.92 -19.78 14.04
CA ARG A 140 -32.26 -18.55 13.56
C ARG A 140 -31.11 -18.11 14.47
N THR A 141 -31.27 -18.17 15.79
CA THR A 141 -30.24 -17.80 16.77
C THR A 141 -29.06 -18.79 16.75
N TRP A 142 -29.33 -20.10 16.70
CA TRP A 142 -28.32 -21.12 16.47
C TRP A 142 -27.63 -20.90 15.12
N LEU A 143 -28.39 -20.63 14.06
CA LEU A 143 -27.82 -20.32 12.76
C LEU A 143 -26.85 -19.13 12.78
N LEU A 144 -27.12 -18.05 13.52
CA LEU A 144 -26.18 -16.92 13.62
C LEU A 144 -24.80 -17.39 14.12
N ASN A 145 -24.77 -18.34 15.05
CA ASN A 145 -23.54 -18.90 15.62
C ASN A 145 -22.99 -20.11 14.83
N TYR A 146 -23.79 -20.75 13.98
CA TYR A 146 -23.39 -21.91 13.18
C TYR A 146 -22.88 -21.49 11.79
N GLN A 147 -21.61 -21.79 11.51
CA GLN A 147 -21.09 -21.75 10.13
C GLN A 147 -21.71 -22.90 9.32
N LEU A 148 -22.81 -22.60 8.63
CA LEU A 148 -23.18 -23.36 7.44
C LEU A 148 -21.97 -23.42 6.50
N ASP A 149 -21.64 -24.62 6.03
CA ASP A 149 -20.66 -24.80 4.98
C ASP A 149 -21.23 -24.19 3.69
N SER A 150 -20.83 -22.94 3.42
CA SER A 150 -21.18 -22.16 2.23
C SER A 150 -20.58 -22.73 0.95
N GLY A 151 -19.89 -23.88 1.02
CA GLY A 151 -19.17 -24.47 -0.10
C GLY A 151 -17.88 -23.73 -0.42
N ALA A 152 -17.39 -22.89 0.50
CA ALA A 152 -16.08 -22.24 0.50
C ALA A 152 -14.94 -23.24 0.77
N SER A 153 -14.90 -24.26 -0.09
CA SER A 153 -13.80 -25.19 -0.28
C SER A 153 -12.77 -24.55 -1.21
N GLU A 154 -11.51 -24.95 -1.07
CA GLU A 154 -10.40 -24.62 -2.00
C GLU A 154 -10.71 -24.99 -3.46
N SER A 155 -11.74 -25.82 -3.69
CA SER A 155 -12.26 -26.16 -5.02
C SER A 155 -12.93 -25.00 -5.77
N ILE A 156 -13.40 -23.91 -5.13
CA ILE A 156 -14.00 -22.80 -5.87
C ILE A 156 -12.92 -21.95 -6.54
N LEU A 157 -12.88 -22.01 -7.89
CA LEU A 157 -12.07 -21.12 -8.71
C LEU A 157 -12.94 -20.08 -9.42
N SER A 158 -12.29 -19.03 -9.93
CA SER A 158 -12.83 -18.12 -10.94
C SER A 158 -12.33 -18.51 -12.33
N LEU A 159 -12.98 -18.02 -13.39
CA LEU A 159 -12.54 -18.26 -14.78
C LEU A 159 -11.09 -17.81 -15.00
N GLY A 160 -10.65 -16.71 -14.37
CA GLY A 160 -9.25 -16.25 -14.38
C GLY A 160 -8.25 -17.05 -13.53
N LYS A 161 -8.63 -18.20 -12.98
CA LYS A 161 -7.74 -19.14 -12.28
C LYS A 161 -7.82 -20.57 -12.81
N ILE A 162 -8.52 -20.82 -13.92
CA ILE A 162 -8.63 -22.16 -14.49
C ILE A 162 -7.27 -22.65 -15.02
N THR A 163 -7.05 -23.96 -14.96
CA THR A 163 -5.91 -24.63 -15.60
C THR A 163 -6.42 -25.87 -16.33
N GLU A 164 -5.76 -26.22 -17.42
CA GLU A 164 -6.24 -27.31 -18.26
C GLU A 164 -6.23 -28.65 -17.51
N GLY A 165 -7.21 -29.50 -17.79
CA GLY A 165 -7.20 -30.89 -17.32
C GLY A 165 -7.68 -31.08 -15.88
N LYS A 166 -7.77 -30.02 -15.07
CA LYS A 166 -8.19 -30.11 -13.66
C LYS A 166 -9.69 -29.92 -13.47
N ASN A 167 -10.23 -30.60 -12.47
CA ASN A 167 -11.61 -30.42 -12.02
C ASN A 167 -11.68 -29.36 -10.91
N PHE A 168 -12.71 -28.54 -10.93
CA PHE A 168 -12.94 -27.47 -9.95
C PHE A 168 -14.44 -27.16 -9.79
N ASP A 169 -14.78 -26.35 -8.80
CA ASP A 169 -16.11 -25.76 -8.64
C ASP A 169 -16.11 -24.33 -9.18
N LEU A 170 -17.19 -23.91 -9.84
CA LEU A 170 -17.34 -22.57 -10.40
C LEU A 170 -18.66 -21.94 -9.96
N VAL A 171 -18.60 -20.71 -9.42
CA VAL A 171 -19.78 -19.86 -9.27
C VAL A 171 -19.83 -18.87 -10.44
N CYS A 172 -20.85 -19.00 -11.28
CA CYS A 172 -21.01 -18.24 -12.52
C CYS A 172 -22.48 -18.00 -12.87
N LYS A 173 -22.75 -16.98 -13.68
CA LYS A 173 -24.04 -16.75 -14.32
C LYS A 173 -24.10 -17.53 -15.63
N ILE A 174 -25.21 -18.24 -15.86
CA ILE A 174 -25.55 -18.77 -17.18
C ILE A 174 -26.23 -17.62 -17.95
N LEU A 175 -25.54 -17.06 -18.94
CA LEU A 175 -26.05 -15.95 -19.74
C LEU A 175 -27.17 -16.43 -20.68
N THR A 176 -26.89 -17.48 -21.45
CA THR A 176 -27.86 -18.09 -22.36
C THR A 176 -27.54 -19.57 -22.61
N VAL A 177 -28.47 -20.27 -23.24
CA VAL A 177 -28.35 -21.68 -23.62
C VAL A 177 -28.86 -21.85 -25.04
N CYS A 178 -28.00 -22.28 -25.98
CA CYS A 178 -28.33 -22.40 -27.39
C CYS A 178 -28.13 -23.82 -27.92
N LYS A 179 -28.77 -24.13 -29.05
CA LYS A 179 -28.64 -25.42 -29.73
C LYS A 179 -27.59 -25.30 -30.84
N VAL A 180 -26.43 -25.91 -30.63
CA VAL A 180 -25.25 -25.77 -31.51
C VAL A 180 -25.14 -26.84 -32.59
N SER A 181 -25.87 -27.94 -32.49
CA SER A 181 -26.02 -28.93 -33.56
C SER A 181 -27.41 -29.56 -33.52
N LYS A 182 -27.69 -30.50 -34.44
CA LYS A 182 -28.95 -31.25 -34.45
C LYS A 182 -29.22 -31.97 -33.11
N ASP A 183 -28.16 -32.41 -32.43
CA ASP A 183 -28.23 -33.31 -31.26
C ASP A 183 -27.25 -32.85 -30.14
N ALA A 184 -26.94 -31.54 -30.06
CA ALA A 184 -26.10 -30.97 -28.99
C ALA A 184 -26.51 -29.52 -28.62
N TRP A 185 -26.36 -29.19 -27.33
CA TRP A 185 -26.59 -27.84 -26.76
C TRP A 185 -25.31 -27.26 -26.16
N MET A 186 -25.30 -25.95 -25.91
CA MET A 186 -24.20 -25.22 -25.28
C MET A 186 -24.74 -24.17 -24.31
N LEU A 187 -24.08 -24.01 -23.15
CA LEU A 187 -24.31 -22.92 -22.20
C LEU A 187 -23.18 -21.90 -22.30
N PHE A 188 -23.51 -20.64 -22.05
CA PHE A 188 -22.58 -19.51 -21.97
C PHE A 188 -22.42 -19.10 -20.50
N LEU A 189 -21.22 -19.30 -19.95
CA LEU A 189 -20.90 -19.14 -18.52
C LEU A 189 -20.05 -17.90 -18.35
N TRP A 190 -20.32 -17.10 -17.31
CA TRP A 190 -19.55 -15.89 -17.02
C TRP A 190 -19.49 -15.60 -15.52
N ASP A 191 -18.36 -15.08 -15.04
CA ASP A 191 -18.13 -14.80 -13.61
C ASP A 191 -17.46 -13.43 -13.35
N GLY A 192 -17.37 -12.57 -14.36
CA GLY A 192 -16.71 -11.25 -14.30
C GLY A 192 -15.19 -11.27 -14.53
N THR A 193 -14.53 -12.44 -14.46
CA THR A 193 -13.07 -12.56 -14.65
C THR A 193 -12.70 -13.00 -16.07
N ASP A 194 -11.49 -12.67 -16.51
CA ASP A 194 -10.96 -13.07 -17.83
C ASP A 194 -10.19 -14.39 -17.70
N THR A 195 -10.37 -15.34 -18.62
CA THR A 195 -9.60 -16.59 -18.59
C THR A 195 -8.12 -16.35 -18.92
N PRO A 196 -7.19 -17.22 -18.44
CA PRO A 196 -5.79 -17.15 -18.82
C PRO A 196 -5.60 -17.24 -20.36
N PRO A 197 -4.59 -16.58 -20.93
CA PRO A 197 -4.30 -16.65 -22.36
C PRO A 197 -3.87 -18.07 -22.78
N LEU A 198 -4.11 -18.42 -24.04
CA LEU A 198 -3.69 -19.68 -24.66
C LEU A 198 -2.74 -19.39 -25.83
N SER A 199 -1.71 -20.22 -26.02
CA SER A 199 -0.72 -20.05 -27.08
C SER A 199 -1.16 -20.82 -28.32
N CYS A 200 -1.34 -20.13 -29.46
CA CYS A 200 -1.90 -20.75 -30.66
C CYS A 200 -0.84 -20.84 -31.77
N GLN A 201 -0.14 -21.97 -31.83
CA GLN A 201 0.91 -22.20 -32.82
C GLN A 201 0.32 -22.59 -34.18
N THR A 202 0.11 -21.60 -35.04
CA THR A 202 -0.39 -21.75 -36.41
C THR A 202 0.37 -20.84 -37.37
N LYS A 203 0.58 -21.31 -38.61
CA LYS A 203 1.19 -20.51 -39.69
C LYS A 203 0.10 -19.96 -40.59
N LEU A 204 0.24 -18.71 -41.05
CA LEU A 204 -0.68 -18.04 -41.99
C LEU A 204 -1.11 -18.95 -43.15
N ASN A 205 -0.15 -19.66 -43.73
CA ASN A 205 -0.33 -20.54 -44.87
C ASN A 205 -1.22 -21.77 -44.55
N LEU A 206 -1.25 -22.23 -43.29
CA LEU A 206 -2.10 -23.33 -42.81
C LEU A 206 -3.52 -22.85 -42.48
N GLU A 207 -3.70 -21.68 -41.85
CA GLU A 207 -5.04 -21.12 -41.61
C GLU A 207 -5.75 -20.68 -42.90
N LEU A 208 -5.01 -20.37 -43.97
CA LEU A 208 -5.57 -20.12 -45.30
C LEU A 208 -6.13 -21.38 -45.98
N GLU A 209 -5.59 -22.56 -45.68
CA GLU A 209 -6.09 -23.85 -46.22
C GLU A 209 -7.11 -24.52 -45.28
N ASN A 210 -6.94 -24.40 -43.96
CA ASN A 210 -7.85 -24.90 -42.92
C ASN A 210 -8.01 -23.84 -41.81
N PRO A 211 -8.96 -22.89 -41.94
CA PRO A 211 -9.15 -21.86 -40.94
C PRO A 211 -9.63 -22.45 -39.60
N LEU A 212 -8.99 -22.05 -38.49
CA LEU A 212 -9.38 -22.49 -37.16
C LEU A 212 -10.77 -21.95 -36.80
N PRO A 213 -11.60 -22.72 -36.06
CA PRO A 213 -12.95 -22.31 -35.71
C PRO A 213 -12.94 -21.21 -34.65
N LEU A 214 -13.00 -19.94 -35.08
CA LEU A 214 -13.18 -18.76 -34.23
C LEU A 214 -14.48 -18.79 -33.38
N GLN A 215 -15.40 -19.68 -33.74
CA GLN A 215 -16.63 -20.01 -33.03
C GLN A 215 -16.84 -21.54 -33.07
N PRO A 216 -16.95 -22.25 -31.93
CA PRO A 216 -17.35 -23.66 -31.90
C PRO A 216 -18.83 -23.90 -32.23
N GLU A 217 -19.64 -22.84 -32.30
CA GLU A 217 -21.07 -22.89 -32.62
C GLU A 217 -21.33 -22.95 -34.14
N ALA A 218 -22.24 -23.84 -34.58
CA ALA A 218 -22.59 -23.94 -36.01
C ALA A 218 -23.42 -22.76 -36.55
N SER A 219 -23.86 -21.84 -35.69
CA SER A 219 -24.61 -20.64 -36.03
C SER A 219 -24.42 -19.56 -34.98
N LEU A 220 -24.27 -18.30 -35.41
CA LEU A 220 -24.17 -17.13 -34.54
C LEU A 220 -25.41 -17.00 -33.62
N LEU A 221 -25.19 -16.51 -32.40
CA LEU A 221 -26.26 -16.09 -31.51
C LEU A 221 -27.02 -14.87 -32.09
N PRO A 222 -28.34 -14.75 -31.84
CA PRO A 222 -29.10 -13.54 -32.19
C PRO A 222 -28.50 -12.28 -31.55
N ARG A 223 -28.57 -11.14 -32.26
CA ARG A 223 -27.95 -9.88 -31.80
C ARG A 223 -28.55 -9.38 -30.49
N ASP A 224 -29.85 -9.55 -30.32
CA ASP A 224 -30.60 -9.29 -29.10
C ASP A 224 -30.03 -10.07 -27.90
N VAL A 225 -29.75 -11.37 -28.06
CA VAL A 225 -29.11 -12.20 -27.01
C VAL A 225 -27.68 -11.73 -26.73
N LEU A 226 -26.92 -11.32 -27.77
CA LEU A 226 -25.58 -10.75 -27.58
C LEU A 226 -25.63 -9.39 -26.86
N CYS A 227 -26.67 -8.57 -27.06
CA CYS A 227 -26.87 -7.32 -26.31
C CYS A 227 -27.16 -7.51 -24.82
N GLU A 228 -27.44 -8.73 -24.35
CA GLU A 228 -27.61 -9.07 -22.93
C GLU A 228 -26.31 -9.59 -22.27
N PHE A 229 -25.23 -9.80 -23.05
CA PHE A 229 -23.95 -10.29 -22.51
C PHE A 229 -23.15 -9.14 -21.86
N PRO A 230 -22.51 -9.36 -20.68
CA PRO A 230 -21.60 -8.41 -20.06
C PRO A 230 -20.42 -8.06 -20.98
N THR A 231 -19.99 -6.79 -21.00
CA THR A 231 -18.96 -6.34 -21.96
C THR A 231 -17.51 -6.48 -21.48
N VAL A 232 -17.29 -6.98 -20.26
CA VAL A 232 -15.97 -7.38 -19.71
C VAL A 232 -16.09 -8.70 -18.93
N GLY A 233 -14.96 -9.41 -18.75
CA GLY A 233 -14.95 -10.81 -18.31
C GLY A 233 -15.11 -11.77 -19.50
N THR A 234 -14.54 -12.97 -19.41
CA THR A 234 -14.65 -13.97 -20.47
C THR A 234 -15.95 -14.76 -20.36
N VAL A 235 -16.63 -14.94 -21.50
CA VAL A 235 -17.77 -15.86 -21.61
C VAL A 235 -17.25 -17.25 -22.03
N LEU A 236 -17.21 -18.18 -21.08
CA LEU A 236 -16.81 -19.57 -21.28
C LEU A 236 -17.93 -20.37 -21.97
N ARG A 237 -17.56 -21.29 -22.87
CA ARG A 237 -18.48 -22.17 -23.58
C ARG A 237 -18.50 -23.57 -22.94
N MET A 238 -19.68 -24.04 -22.56
CA MET A 238 -19.88 -25.38 -21.98
C MET A 238 -20.78 -26.24 -22.87
N PHE A 239 -20.22 -27.29 -23.47
CA PHE A 239 -20.96 -28.28 -24.25
C PHE A 239 -21.82 -29.18 -23.34
N VAL A 240 -23.02 -29.54 -23.81
CA VAL A 240 -23.98 -30.36 -23.05
C VAL A 240 -23.94 -31.82 -23.51
N ASP A 241 -23.73 -32.74 -22.57
CA ASP A 241 -23.93 -34.18 -22.81
C ASP A 241 -25.43 -34.47 -23.03
N GLN A 242 -25.77 -35.43 -23.90
CA GLN A 242 -27.15 -35.75 -24.24
C GLN A 242 -28.01 -36.16 -23.02
N ALA A 243 -27.40 -36.78 -21.99
CA ALA A 243 -28.10 -37.09 -20.74
C ALA A 243 -28.37 -35.84 -19.86
N SER A 244 -27.64 -34.75 -20.08
CA SER A 244 -27.73 -33.48 -19.34
C SER A 244 -28.66 -32.43 -19.98
N GLU A 245 -29.23 -32.67 -21.17
CA GLU A 245 -30.06 -31.67 -21.89
C GLU A 245 -31.19 -31.07 -21.05
N LYS A 246 -31.92 -31.93 -20.31
CA LYS A 246 -33.07 -31.52 -19.48
C LYS A 246 -32.68 -30.63 -18.30
N LEU A 247 -31.43 -30.72 -17.84
CA LEU A 247 -30.87 -29.84 -16.81
C LEU A 247 -30.48 -28.50 -17.45
N ALA A 248 -29.70 -28.53 -18.53
CA ALA A 248 -29.22 -27.33 -19.24
C ALA A 248 -30.35 -26.35 -19.58
N LEU A 249 -31.48 -26.86 -20.07
CA LEU A 249 -32.65 -26.06 -20.47
C LEU A 249 -33.37 -25.32 -19.32
N GLN A 250 -33.05 -25.63 -18.05
CA GLN A 250 -33.65 -24.96 -16.88
C GLN A 250 -32.78 -23.82 -16.30
N LEU A 251 -31.53 -23.71 -16.76
CA LEU A 251 -30.53 -22.80 -16.20
C LEU A 251 -30.40 -21.39 -16.82
N PRO A 252 -31.00 -21.00 -17.97
CA PRO A 252 -30.81 -19.66 -18.55
C PRO A 252 -31.05 -18.50 -17.57
N CYS A 253 -30.23 -17.45 -17.71
CA CYS A 253 -30.28 -16.18 -16.97
C CYS A 253 -30.12 -16.27 -15.45
N ARG A 254 -29.61 -17.39 -14.90
CA ARG A 254 -29.46 -17.63 -13.45
C ARG A 254 -28.00 -17.76 -13.01
N TRP A 255 -27.72 -17.40 -11.76
CA TRP A 255 -26.49 -17.78 -11.09
C TRP A 255 -26.53 -19.23 -10.61
N VAL A 256 -25.38 -19.91 -10.73
CA VAL A 256 -25.22 -21.31 -10.34
C VAL A 256 -23.85 -21.54 -9.69
N LYS A 257 -23.79 -22.50 -8.75
CA LYS A 257 -22.54 -23.22 -8.44
C LYS A 257 -22.52 -24.52 -9.25
N VAL A 258 -21.64 -24.57 -10.25
CA VAL A 258 -21.26 -25.81 -10.95
C VAL A 258 -20.18 -26.51 -10.10
N ILE A 259 -20.30 -27.82 -9.95
CA ILE A 259 -19.46 -28.66 -9.09
C ILE A 259 -18.90 -29.80 -9.94
N ASP A 260 -17.60 -30.07 -9.83
CA ASP A 260 -16.87 -31.01 -10.70
C ASP A 260 -16.93 -30.59 -12.19
N LEU A 261 -16.62 -29.32 -12.45
CA LEU A 261 -16.41 -28.76 -13.78
C LEU A 261 -14.97 -28.99 -14.22
N LYS A 262 -14.76 -29.36 -15.50
CA LYS A 262 -13.44 -29.50 -16.11
C LYS A 262 -13.34 -28.61 -17.34
N CYS A 263 -12.24 -27.86 -17.48
CA CYS A 263 -11.90 -27.09 -18.66
C CYS A 263 -10.77 -27.75 -19.46
N GLU A 264 -10.85 -27.63 -20.78
CA GLU A 264 -9.99 -28.25 -21.79
C GLU A 264 -9.72 -27.20 -22.89
N GLU A 265 -8.54 -27.21 -23.54
CA GLU A 265 -8.29 -26.34 -24.70
C GLU A 265 -8.94 -26.91 -25.97
N LEU A 266 -9.52 -26.02 -26.78
CA LEU A 266 -9.98 -26.32 -28.13
C LEU A 266 -9.57 -25.19 -29.10
N PHE A 267 -8.47 -25.39 -29.84
CA PHE A 267 -7.94 -24.47 -30.87
C PHE A 267 -7.63 -23.03 -30.38
N GLY A 268 -7.00 -22.89 -29.20
CA GLY A 268 -6.76 -21.59 -28.55
C GLY A 268 -8.01 -20.97 -27.91
N LEU A 269 -9.05 -21.76 -27.64
CA LEU A 269 -10.23 -21.36 -26.88
C LEU A 269 -10.45 -22.28 -25.67
N TRP A 270 -10.73 -21.70 -24.50
CA TRP A 270 -11.21 -22.46 -23.36
C TRP A 270 -12.62 -22.98 -23.59
N CYS A 271 -12.81 -24.29 -23.40
CA CYS A 271 -14.12 -24.95 -23.43
C CYS A 271 -14.30 -25.86 -22.21
N SER A 272 -15.55 -26.24 -21.92
CA SER A 272 -15.88 -27.19 -20.85
C SER A 272 -17.06 -28.09 -21.23
N HIS A 273 -17.37 -29.09 -20.40
CA HIS A 273 -18.41 -30.10 -20.69
C HIS A 273 -19.30 -30.37 -19.46
N LEU A 274 -20.62 -30.23 -19.63
CA LEU A 274 -21.65 -30.58 -18.64
C LEU A 274 -21.92 -32.10 -18.69
N LYS A 275 -21.04 -32.87 -18.06
CA LYS A 275 -21.10 -34.34 -17.99
C LYS A 275 -22.14 -34.79 -16.95
N PRO A 276 -22.67 -36.02 -17.03
CA PRO A 276 -23.62 -36.54 -16.02
C PRO A 276 -23.07 -36.68 -14.59
N SER A 277 -21.75 -36.51 -14.39
CA SER A 277 -21.09 -36.41 -13.08
C SER A 277 -21.08 -34.99 -12.52
N THR A 278 -21.12 -33.98 -13.39
CA THR A 278 -21.09 -32.56 -13.03
C THR A 278 -22.41 -32.17 -12.38
N ARG A 279 -22.35 -31.59 -11.18
CA ARG A 279 -23.54 -31.21 -10.40
C ARG A 279 -23.75 -29.70 -10.48
N VAL A 280 -25.01 -29.26 -10.53
CA VAL A 280 -25.36 -27.84 -10.59
C VAL A 280 -26.32 -27.50 -9.46
N ARG A 281 -26.00 -26.46 -8.68
CA ARG A 281 -26.89 -25.82 -7.71
C ARG A 281 -27.24 -24.42 -8.22
N ILE A 282 -28.51 -24.03 -8.20
CA ILE A 282 -28.92 -22.64 -8.49
C ILE A 282 -28.70 -21.79 -7.23
N LEU A 283 -28.27 -20.54 -7.41
CA LEU A 283 -28.06 -19.55 -6.35
C LEU A 283 -29.06 -18.39 -6.47
N SER A 284 -29.25 -17.64 -5.40
CA SER A 284 -29.97 -16.35 -5.44
C SER A 284 -29.06 -15.24 -5.98
N ASP A 285 -29.66 -14.21 -6.58
CA ASP A 285 -28.96 -12.93 -6.83
C ASP A 285 -28.51 -12.26 -5.50
N GLU A 286 -29.12 -12.66 -4.37
CA GLU A 286 -28.81 -12.21 -3.01
C GLU A 286 -27.72 -13.07 -2.29
N ASP A 287 -27.16 -14.08 -2.95
CA ASP A 287 -26.09 -14.92 -2.39
C ASP A 287 -24.78 -14.11 -2.29
N VAL A 288 -24.04 -14.23 -1.18
CA VAL A 288 -22.81 -13.44 -0.95
C VAL A 288 -21.76 -13.68 -2.04
N VAL A 289 -21.61 -14.91 -2.54
CA VAL A 289 -20.63 -15.23 -3.59
C VAL A 289 -21.09 -14.69 -4.95
N VAL A 290 -22.40 -14.58 -5.16
CA VAL A 290 -22.98 -13.92 -6.35
C VAL A 290 -22.80 -12.41 -6.29
N ILE A 291 -23.02 -11.79 -5.13
CA ILE A 291 -22.79 -10.35 -4.91
C ILE A 291 -21.31 -10.00 -5.13
N ASP A 292 -20.36 -10.80 -4.63
CA ASP A 292 -18.94 -10.57 -4.86
C ASP A 292 -18.52 -10.75 -6.34
N ARG A 293 -19.12 -11.72 -7.06
CA ARG A 293 -18.91 -11.87 -8.52
C ARG A 293 -19.50 -10.71 -9.31
N GLN A 294 -20.67 -10.22 -8.91
CA GLN A 294 -21.31 -9.05 -9.52
C GLN A 294 -20.50 -7.77 -9.26
N ARG A 295 -19.96 -7.58 -8.04
CA ARG A 295 -19.02 -6.50 -7.71
C ARG A 295 -17.77 -6.52 -8.58
N VAL A 296 -17.15 -7.69 -8.79
CA VAL A 296 -15.95 -7.82 -9.65
C VAL A 296 -16.19 -7.35 -11.09
N TYR A 297 -17.43 -7.44 -11.59
CA TYR A 297 -17.81 -6.84 -12.86
C TYR A 297 -18.05 -5.33 -12.74
N GLU A 298 -18.82 -4.90 -11.74
CA GLU A 298 -19.21 -3.50 -11.55
C GLU A 298 -18.00 -2.58 -11.25
N ASP A 299 -16.99 -3.06 -10.52
CA ASP A 299 -15.74 -2.34 -10.26
C ASP A 299 -14.92 -2.11 -11.55
N ARG A 300 -15.06 -2.97 -12.58
CA ARG A 300 -14.33 -2.84 -13.85
C ARG A 300 -14.97 -1.83 -14.82
N LEU A 301 -16.27 -1.55 -14.71
CA LEU A 301 -16.99 -0.70 -15.67
C LEU A 301 -16.59 0.80 -15.69
N PRO A 302 -16.29 1.49 -14.56
CA PRO A 302 -16.07 2.95 -14.55
C PRO A 302 -14.69 3.37 -15.05
N SER A 303 -13.71 2.47 -15.05
CA SER A 303 -12.32 2.76 -15.34
C SER A 303 -11.99 2.56 -16.82
N LYS A 304 -11.02 3.33 -17.33
CA LYS A 304 -10.48 3.09 -18.67
C LYS A 304 -9.71 1.75 -18.72
N TRP A 305 -8.92 1.47 -17.69
CA TRP A 305 -7.88 0.43 -17.73
C TRP A 305 -8.39 -0.94 -17.25
N ASP A 306 -9.27 -0.97 -16.26
CA ASP A 306 -9.81 -2.23 -15.71
C ASP A 306 -10.79 -2.95 -16.67
N ARG A 307 -11.18 -2.30 -17.77
CA ARG A 307 -11.89 -2.89 -18.92
C ARG A 307 -10.97 -3.66 -19.87
N MET A 308 -9.65 -3.55 -19.72
CA MET A 308 -8.68 -4.39 -20.45
C MET A 308 -8.65 -5.81 -19.86
N PRO A 309 -8.31 -6.85 -20.66
CA PRO A 309 -8.02 -8.17 -20.13
C PRO A 309 -6.83 -8.17 -19.18
N SER A 310 -6.90 -8.93 -18.09
CA SER A 310 -5.77 -9.07 -17.14
C SER A 310 -4.45 -9.55 -17.79
N SER A 311 -4.52 -10.27 -18.91
CA SER A 311 -3.37 -10.71 -19.72
C SER A 311 -2.66 -9.60 -20.49
N ALA A 312 -3.18 -8.37 -20.51
CA ALA A 312 -2.62 -7.24 -21.26
C ALA A 312 -1.59 -6.39 -20.46
N PHE A 313 -1.20 -6.85 -19.26
CA PHE A 313 -0.25 -6.16 -18.39
C PHE A 313 1.04 -6.99 -18.16
N PRO A 314 2.22 -6.35 -18.08
CA PRO A 314 2.48 -4.92 -18.26
C PRO A 314 2.49 -4.49 -19.74
N TRP A 315 2.19 -3.22 -19.96
CA TRP A 315 2.18 -2.55 -21.27
C TRP A 315 3.61 -2.22 -21.75
N PRO A 316 3.95 -2.22 -23.07
CA PRO A 316 3.10 -2.44 -24.24
C PRO A 316 3.18 -3.83 -24.89
N SER A 317 2.05 -4.28 -25.43
CA SER A 317 2.04 -5.08 -26.65
C SER A 317 1.77 -4.16 -27.85
N GLN A 318 2.38 -4.41 -29.01
CA GLN A 318 2.23 -3.55 -30.22
C GLN A 318 0.80 -3.54 -30.81
N ILE A 319 -0.13 -4.26 -30.20
CA ILE A 319 -1.48 -4.53 -30.71
C ILE A 319 -2.41 -3.32 -30.48
N THR A 320 -2.38 -2.70 -29.29
CA THR A 320 -3.36 -1.65 -28.90
C THR A 320 -2.80 -0.23 -28.84
N GLU A 321 -1.68 0.06 -29.52
CA GLU A 321 -1.26 1.44 -29.76
C GLU A 321 -2.31 2.22 -30.56
N THR A 322 -2.68 3.40 -30.07
CA THR A 322 -3.48 4.42 -30.76
C THR A 322 -2.81 5.79 -30.58
N ASP A 323 -2.91 6.66 -31.58
CA ASP A 323 -2.24 7.97 -31.59
C ASP A 323 -2.83 9.00 -30.60
N HIS A 324 -3.84 8.60 -29.81
CA HIS A 324 -4.74 9.48 -29.09
C HIS A 324 -5.11 8.90 -27.70
N GLY A 325 -4.35 9.23 -26.66
CA GLY A 325 -4.50 8.66 -25.32
C GLY A 325 -5.85 8.90 -24.59
N HIS A 326 -6.67 9.83 -25.06
CA HIS A 326 -7.83 10.37 -24.32
C HIS A 326 -9.19 9.68 -24.60
N VAL A 327 -9.22 8.50 -25.23
CA VAL A 327 -10.46 7.75 -25.51
C VAL A 327 -10.49 6.47 -24.65
N PRO A 328 -11.63 6.11 -24.02
CA PRO A 328 -11.74 4.91 -23.20
C PRO A 328 -11.65 3.63 -24.04
N PHE A 329 -11.13 2.54 -23.45
CA PHE A 329 -11.12 1.24 -24.12
C PHE A 329 -12.54 0.67 -24.23
N ALA A 330 -12.88 0.27 -25.46
CA ALA A 330 -14.06 -0.51 -25.79
C ALA A 330 -13.62 -1.94 -26.11
N THR A 331 -14.31 -2.95 -25.59
CA THR A 331 -14.13 -4.34 -26.00
C THR A 331 -14.85 -4.59 -27.33
N LEU A 332 -14.59 -5.73 -28.00
CA LEU A 332 -15.38 -6.12 -29.16
C LEU A 332 -16.86 -6.30 -28.77
N MET A 333 -17.13 -6.66 -27.52
CA MET A 333 -18.49 -6.79 -27.01
C MET A 333 -19.20 -5.43 -26.92
N ASP A 334 -18.51 -4.37 -26.45
CA ASP A 334 -19.06 -3.00 -26.53
C ASP A 334 -19.38 -2.61 -27.99
N ALA A 335 -18.47 -2.93 -28.93
CA ALA A 335 -18.64 -2.60 -30.35
C ALA A 335 -19.79 -3.37 -31.03
N LEU A 336 -19.96 -4.65 -30.71
CA LEU A 336 -21.03 -5.50 -31.28
C LEU A 336 -22.42 -5.16 -30.75
N THR A 337 -22.50 -4.72 -29.50
CA THR A 337 -23.77 -4.40 -28.80
C THR A 337 -24.23 -2.96 -29.00
N TYR A 338 -23.31 -2.03 -29.33
CA TYR A 338 -23.58 -0.60 -29.53
C TYR A 338 -24.76 -0.30 -30.47
N SER A 339 -25.48 0.81 -30.26
CA SER A 339 -26.52 1.24 -31.21
C SER A 339 -25.89 1.91 -32.45
N GLU A 340 -26.44 1.64 -33.64
CA GLU A 340 -25.83 1.88 -34.98
C GLU A 340 -25.47 3.34 -35.35
N LYS A 341 -25.59 4.32 -34.44
CA LYS A 341 -25.53 5.75 -34.80
C LYS A 341 -24.16 6.42 -34.67
N LYS A 342 -23.18 5.84 -33.96
CA LYS A 342 -21.87 6.47 -33.67
C LYS A 342 -20.74 5.46 -33.41
N PHE A 343 -20.26 4.77 -34.43
CA PHE A 343 -18.99 4.04 -34.36
C PHE A 343 -18.27 4.14 -35.73
N PHE A 344 -16.93 4.25 -35.71
CA PHE A 344 -16.05 4.48 -36.87
C PHE A 344 -16.22 5.82 -37.60
N ASP A 345 -15.46 6.83 -37.15
CA ASP A 345 -15.10 8.01 -37.97
C ASP A 345 -13.57 7.98 -38.17
N GLY A 346 -13.12 7.78 -39.42
CA GLY A 346 -11.71 7.61 -39.81
C GLY A 346 -11.22 6.15 -39.88
N TYR A 347 -10.37 5.84 -40.86
CA TYR A 347 -9.82 4.50 -41.11
C TYR A 347 -8.30 4.54 -41.33
N PRO A 348 -7.52 3.64 -40.70
CA PRO A 348 -6.20 3.24 -41.18
C PRO A 348 -6.30 2.52 -42.54
N PRO A 349 -5.21 2.43 -43.33
CA PRO A 349 -5.20 1.65 -44.56
C PRO A 349 -5.33 0.13 -44.30
N MET A 350 -5.78 -0.60 -45.32
CA MET A 350 -6.24 -2.01 -45.22
C MET A 350 -5.14 -3.01 -44.87
N ASP A 351 -3.89 -2.68 -45.18
CA ASP A 351 -2.67 -3.38 -44.78
C ASP A 351 -2.47 -3.32 -43.26
N VAL A 352 -2.56 -2.13 -42.65
CA VAL A 352 -2.48 -1.94 -41.19
C VAL A 352 -3.61 -2.68 -40.48
N LEU A 353 -4.83 -2.65 -41.01
CA LEU A 353 -5.97 -3.39 -40.46
C LEU A 353 -5.78 -4.91 -40.57
N THR A 354 -5.22 -5.39 -41.67
CA THR A 354 -4.95 -6.81 -41.90
C THR A 354 -3.79 -7.31 -41.02
N SER A 355 -2.75 -6.49 -40.84
CA SER A 355 -1.63 -6.75 -39.93
C SER A 355 -2.12 -6.84 -38.48
N LYS A 356 -2.77 -5.79 -37.94
CA LYS A 356 -3.29 -5.81 -36.56
C LYS A 356 -4.29 -6.95 -36.31
N ARG A 357 -5.13 -7.31 -37.31
CA ARG A 357 -5.99 -8.50 -37.26
C ARG A 357 -5.17 -9.80 -37.15
N ASN A 358 -4.13 -9.96 -37.96
CA ASN A 358 -3.28 -11.15 -37.92
C ASN A 358 -2.58 -11.28 -36.56
N THR A 359 -2.01 -10.19 -36.02
CA THR A 359 -1.40 -10.18 -34.69
C THR A 359 -2.41 -10.53 -33.58
N LEU A 360 -3.64 -10.00 -33.65
CA LEU A 360 -4.73 -10.35 -32.72
C LEU A 360 -5.14 -11.83 -32.74
N LEU A 361 -4.93 -12.52 -33.87
CA LEU A 361 -5.30 -13.92 -34.05
C LEU A 361 -4.15 -14.92 -33.78
N GLY A 362 -2.95 -14.42 -33.48
CA GLY A 362 -1.72 -15.22 -33.32
C GLY A 362 -1.03 -15.58 -34.65
N ILE A 363 -1.38 -14.92 -35.75
CA ILE A 363 -0.93 -15.28 -37.09
C ILE A 363 0.34 -14.49 -37.46
N ALA A 364 1.47 -15.19 -37.59
CA ALA A 364 2.73 -14.60 -38.05
C ALA A 364 2.62 -13.99 -39.47
N ALA A 365 3.36 -12.91 -39.72
CA ALA A 365 3.40 -12.22 -41.00
C ALA A 365 4.74 -12.44 -41.70
N GLU A 366 4.69 -13.19 -42.82
CA GLU A 366 5.81 -13.53 -43.72
C GLU A 366 6.90 -14.43 -43.09
N ASP A 367 7.66 -15.14 -43.93
CA ASP A 367 8.34 -16.40 -43.57
C ASP A 367 9.72 -16.25 -42.88
N ASP A 368 10.15 -15.03 -42.52
CA ASP A 368 11.54 -14.69 -42.11
C ASP A 368 11.73 -14.32 -40.61
N VAL A 369 10.86 -14.78 -39.70
CA VAL A 369 11.03 -14.60 -38.23
C VAL A 369 10.91 -15.92 -37.47
N GLU A 370 11.96 -16.28 -36.72
CA GLU A 370 11.97 -17.44 -35.82
C GLU A 370 11.11 -17.17 -34.55
N ASP A 371 10.24 -18.14 -34.23
CA ASP A 371 9.55 -18.37 -32.95
C ASP A 371 9.15 -17.15 -32.10
N LEU A 372 8.15 -16.39 -32.56
CA LEU A 372 7.31 -15.54 -31.71
C LEU A 372 6.04 -16.29 -31.28
N ASP A 373 6.05 -16.85 -30.07
CA ASP A 373 4.84 -17.38 -29.40
C ASP A 373 3.86 -16.23 -29.08
N ALA A 374 2.99 -15.91 -30.04
CA ALA A 374 1.93 -14.92 -29.87
C ALA A 374 0.70 -15.54 -29.18
N PRO A 375 0.30 -15.09 -27.97
CA PRO A 375 -0.86 -15.64 -27.28
C PRO A 375 -2.17 -15.24 -27.99
N ARG A 376 -2.99 -16.24 -28.34
CA ARG A 376 -4.37 -16.03 -28.80
C ARG A 376 -5.24 -15.73 -27.59
N ASN A 377 -5.46 -14.45 -27.33
CA ASN A 377 -6.53 -14.04 -26.41
C ASN A 377 -7.90 -14.45 -27.02
N PRO A 378 -8.88 -14.89 -26.21
CA PRO A 378 -10.23 -15.18 -26.69
C PRO A 378 -10.83 -13.92 -27.37
N PRO A 379 -11.65 -14.08 -28.43
CA PRO A 379 -11.67 -13.15 -29.58
C PRO A 379 -12.39 -11.81 -29.38
N TRP A 380 -12.48 -11.28 -28.15
CA TRP A 380 -13.29 -10.10 -27.80
C TRP A 380 -12.47 -8.82 -27.52
N GLY A 381 -11.20 -8.77 -27.92
CA GLY A 381 -10.25 -7.68 -27.66
C GLY A 381 -10.40 -6.43 -28.58
N CYS A 382 -10.11 -5.26 -28.00
CA CYS A 382 -10.35 -3.88 -28.44
C CYS A 382 -10.04 -3.43 -29.90
N ILE A 383 -10.89 -2.51 -30.42
CA ILE A 383 -10.61 -1.51 -31.49
C ILE A 383 -11.36 -0.20 -31.16
N ILE A 384 -10.82 0.98 -31.48
CA ILE A 384 -11.37 2.31 -31.09
C ILE A 384 -11.08 3.41 -32.15
N HIS A 385 -12.07 4.25 -32.55
CA HIS A 385 -11.99 5.74 -32.66
C HIS A 385 -13.30 6.45 -33.14
N ARG A 386 -13.30 7.80 -33.30
CA ARG A 386 -14.34 8.72 -32.76
C ARG A 386 -14.73 9.92 -33.68
N GLU A 387 -16.01 10.35 -33.56
CA GLU A 387 -16.72 11.57 -34.03
C GLU A 387 -15.92 12.82 -34.53
N SER A 388 -16.36 13.64 -35.51
CA SER A 388 -17.64 13.66 -36.29
C SER A 388 -17.61 14.60 -37.52
N SER A 389 -18.32 14.28 -38.63
CA SER A 389 -19.30 15.17 -39.34
C SER A 389 -19.80 14.60 -40.68
N TRP A 390 -21.01 14.99 -41.12
CA TRP A 390 -21.82 14.22 -42.10
C TRP A 390 -21.72 14.66 -43.58
N THR A 391 -21.38 13.74 -44.49
CA THR A 391 -22.29 13.15 -45.53
C THR A 391 -21.57 12.09 -46.41
N PRO A 392 -22.29 11.14 -47.07
CA PRO A 392 -21.77 9.77 -47.19
C PRO A 392 -21.32 9.31 -48.59
N VAL A 393 -20.25 8.52 -48.64
CA VAL A 393 -19.94 7.57 -49.74
C VAL A 393 -19.59 6.20 -49.17
N LYS A 394 -20.27 5.17 -49.71
CA LYS A 394 -20.23 3.76 -49.33
C LYS A 394 -18.84 3.13 -49.62
N ASN A 395 -18.39 2.15 -48.79
CA ASN A 395 -17.75 0.88 -49.19
C ASN A 395 -16.87 0.17 -48.10
N LEU A 396 -17.30 0.03 -46.83
CA LEU A 396 -16.55 -0.83 -45.87
C LEU A 396 -17.36 -1.61 -44.81
N ILE A 397 -18.64 -1.91 -45.04
CA ILE A 397 -19.38 -2.90 -44.22
C ILE A 397 -20.14 -3.88 -45.13
N ILE A 398 -19.41 -4.83 -45.72
CA ILE A 398 -19.97 -6.07 -46.29
C ILE A 398 -18.97 -7.22 -46.04
N LEU A 399 -19.06 -7.83 -44.85
CA LEU A 399 -18.66 -9.22 -44.53
C LEU A 399 -19.09 -9.48 -43.07
N ALA A 400 -20.34 -9.81 -42.76
CA ALA A 400 -21.54 -9.96 -43.59
C ALA A 400 -22.79 -9.60 -42.75
N GLY A 401 -23.94 -9.23 -43.34
CA GLY A 401 -25.16 -8.97 -42.51
C GLY A 401 -26.44 -8.36 -43.12
N TYR A 402 -26.38 -7.63 -44.25
CA TYR A 402 -27.52 -6.91 -44.89
C TYR A 402 -28.09 -5.69 -44.11
N ALA A 403 -28.84 -4.80 -44.80
CA ALA A 403 -29.19 -3.45 -44.32
C ALA A 403 -30.39 -2.77 -45.04
N HIS A 404 -30.94 -1.69 -44.42
CA HIS A 404 -31.80 -0.58 -44.92
C HIS A 404 -32.27 0.27 -43.69
N PHE A 405 -32.73 1.54 -43.65
CA PHE A 405 -32.99 2.73 -44.53
C PHE A 405 -33.32 3.95 -43.57
N VAL A 406 -33.38 5.27 -43.87
CA VAL A 406 -32.80 6.23 -44.86
C VAL A 406 -33.36 7.67 -44.55
N ILE A 407 -32.63 8.78 -44.84
CA ILE A 407 -33.11 10.23 -44.89
C ILE A 407 -33.49 10.92 -43.52
N HIS A 408 -33.36 12.24 -43.22
CA HIS A 408 -32.63 13.43 -43.76
C HIS A 408 -32.59 14.68 -42.79
N TYR A 409 -31.61 15.59 -43.03
CA TYR A 409 -31.58 17.09 -42.96
C TYR A 409 -31.84 18.03 -41.73
N SER A 410 -30.78 18.85 -41.41
CA SER A 410 -30.71 20.35 -41.27
C SER A 410 -31.38 21.14 -40.10
N ASN A 411 -30.96 22.36 -39.65
CA ASN A 411 -29.81 23.28 -39.95
C ASN A 411 -29.65 24.43 -38.90
N ARG A 412 -28.41 24.88 -38.54
CA ARG A 412 -27.90 26.28 -38.21
C ARG A 412 -28.62 27.20 -37.14
N VAL A 413 -28.09 28.27 -36.49
CA VAL A 413 -26.77 29.00 -36.39
C VAL A 413 -26.68 29.90 -35.09
N LEU A 414 -25.49 30.45 -34.75
CA LEU A 414 -25.11 31.36 -33.61
C LEU A 414 -25.07 32.88 -34.00
N PRO A 415 -24.35 33.87 -33.35
CA PRO A 415 -23.96 34.21 -31.94
C PRO A 415 -24.16 35.74 -31.54
N LEU A 416 -23.74 36.20 -30.32
CA LEU A 416 -22.77 37.33 -30.02
C LEU A 416 -22.98 38.27 -28.76
N GLN A 417 -21.91 38.35 -27.92
CA GLN A 417 -21.20 39.51 -27.25
C GLN A 417 -21.76 40.53 -26.18
N ALA A 418 -20.99 40.64 -25.07
CA ALA A 418 -20.50 41.85 -24.32
C ALA A 418 -21.47 42.71 -23.42
N ASN A 419 -21.08 43.61 -22.47
CA ASN A 419 -19.79 44.20 -22.02
C ASN A 419 -19.86 44.95 -20.62
N LYS A 420 -18.74 45.07 -19.86
CA LYS A 420 -18.41 46.04 -18.71
C LYS A 420 -19.30 46.07 -17.42
N GLY A 421 -18.88 46.58 -16.23
CA GLY A 421 -17.56 47.01 -15.68
C GLY A 421 -17.57 47.88 -14.37
N SER A 422 -16.46 47.88 -13.60
CA SER A 422 -15.94 48.87 -12.58
C SER A 422 -16.70 49.31 -11.29
N GLY A 423 -15.98 49.44 -10.15
CA GLY A 423 -16.38 50.20 -8.93
C GLY A 423 -15.44 50.04 -7.70
N LEU A 424 -15.24 51.09 -6.87
CA LEU A 424 -14.29 51.15 -5.71
C LEU A 424 -14.78 52.11 -4.60
N SER A 425 -14.54 51.80 -3.30
CA SER A 425 -14.32 52.78 -2.20
C SER A 425 -13.80 52.09 -0.90
N SER A 426 -13.41 52.88 0.12
CA SER A 426 -12.67 52.44 1.31
C SER A 426 -13.01 53.25 2.58
N SER A 427 -12.75 52.71 3.78
CA SER A 427 -12.81 53.47 5.06
C SER A 427 -11.76 53.00 6.09
N PHE A 428 -11.37 53.89 7.02
CA PHE A 428 -10.37 53.69 8.07
C PHE A 428 -11.00 53.86 9.47
N VAL A 429 -10.49 53.14 10.50
CA VAL A 429 -10.69 53.48 11.93
C VAL A 429 -9.41 53.19 12.74
N ASN A 430 -9.16 54.03 13.74
CA ASN A 430 -7.93 54.15 14.54
C ASN A 430 -7.48 52.89 15.34
N ASN A 431 -6.15 52.72 15.46
CA ASN A 431 -5.51 51.95 16.53
C ASN A 431 -5.64 52.65 17.91
N LYS A 432 -5.54 51.87 18.99
CA LYS A 432 -5.19 52.32 20.34
C LYS A 432 -4.26 51.30 21.00
N GLU A 433 -3.11 51.78 21.48
CA GLU A 433 -2.13 50.97 22.19
C GLU A 433 -2.69 50.45 23.53
N LYS A 434 -2.12 49.34 24.02
CA LYS A 434 -2.42 48.76 25.34
C LYS A 434 -1.15 48.17 25.95
N GLU A 435 -1.03 48.27 27.27
CA GLU A 435 0.21 47.98 28.00
C GLU A 435 0.64 46.50 27.86
N MET A 436 1.93 46.27 27.60
CA MET A 436 2.49 44.93 27.48
C MET A 436 2.58 44.24 28.85
N THR A 437 1.71 43.26 29.08
CA THR A 437 1.92 42.21 30.08
C THR A 437 2.48 40.99 29.35
N ILE A 438 3.66 40.50 29.73
CA ILE A 438 4.26 39.31 29.09
C ILE A 438 3.32 38.13 29.31
N THR A 439 2.66 37.71 28.22
CA THR A 439 1.61 36.70 28.23
C THR A 439 2.19 35.40 27.67
N PRO A 440 1.98 34.23 28.32
CA PRO A 440 2.48 32.95 27.83
C PRO A 440 2.08 32.67 26.37
N VAL A 441 3.00 32.09 25.60
CA VAL A 441 2.84 31.84 24.16
C VAL A 441 1.66 30.90 23.89
N VAL A 442 1.48 29.87 24.72
CA VAL A 442 0.31 28.99 24.73
C VAL A 442 -0.36 29.05 26.12
N ARG A 443 -1.69 29.15 26.16
CA ARG A 443 -2.46 29.12 27.43
C ARG A 443 -3.90 28.63 27.23
N ILE A 444 -4.51 28.12 28.31
CA ILE A 444 -5.97 28.03 28.41
C ILE A 444 -6.50 29.37 28.97
N SER A 445 -7.58 29.90 28.39
CA SER A 445 -8.31 31.08 28.89
C SER A 445 -9.77 30.98 28.44
N ASP A 446 -10.74 31.23 29.33
CA ASP A 446 -12.16 31.44 28.96
C ASP A 446 -12.76 30.32 28.08
N GLY A 447 -12.47 29.05 28.41
CA GLY A 447 -12.94 27.87 27.65
C GLY A 447 -12.25 27.69 26.28
N LYS A 448 -11.02 28.18 26.12
CA LYS A 448 -10.27 28.17 24.85
C LYS A 448 -8.80 27.86 25.05
N ILE A 449 -8.18 27.14 24.11
CA ILE A 449 -6.72 27.08 23.97
C ILE A 449 -6.30 28.20 23.01
N VAL A 450 -5.43 29.07 23.50
CA VAL A 450 -5.02 30.31 22.84
C VAL A 450 -3.51 30.30 22.61
N VAL A 451 -3.10 30.55 21.36
CA VAL A 451 -1.70 30.62 20.92
C VAL A 451 -1.41 32.03 20.41
N LYS A 452 -0.46 32.74 21.01
CA LYS A 452 -0.12 34.16 20.72
C LYS A 452 -1.36 35.08 20.55
N GLY A 453 -2.42 34.84 21.32
CA GLY A 453 -3.68 35.60 21.28
C GLY A 453 -4.74 35.05 20.31
N GLN A 454 -4.38 34.21 19.36
CA GLN A 454 -5.31 33.51 18.47
C GLN A 454 -5.96 32.32 19.19
N THR A 455 -7.28 32.16 19.07
CA THR A 455 -7.98 30.94 19.53
C THR A 455 -7.76 29.82 18.52
N ILE A 456 -7.26 28.67 18.99
CA ILE A 456 -7.05 27.47 18.16
C ILE A 456 -8.15 26.42 18.44
N LEU A 457 -8.50 26.23 19.72
CA LEU A 457 -9.61 25.39 20.15
C LEU A 457 -10.57 26.21 21.02
N SER A 458 -11.87 25.98 20.87
CA SER A 458 -12.92 26.68 21.63
C SER A 458 -13.99 25.72 22.14
N GLY A 459 -14.51 25.97 23.34
CA GLY A 459 -15.38 25.02 24.04
C GLY A 459 -14.60 23.99 24.85
N VAL A 460 -13.36 24.33 25.27
CA VAL A 460 -12.53 23.50 26.15
C VAL A 460 -13.27 23.30 27.48
N PRO A 461 -13.60 22.05 27.88
CA PRO A 461 -14.33 21.77 29.12
C PRO A 461 -13.54 22.10 30.39
N ASP A 462 -14.24 22.45 31.48
CA ASP A 462 -13.64 22.81 32.78
C ASP A 462 -12.83 21.66 33.44
N ASN A 463 -13.05 20.41 33.04
CA ASN A 463 -12.28 19.26 33.53
C ASN A 463 -10.97 19.01 32.75
N VAL A 464 -10.69 19.76 31.69
CA VAL A 464 -9.39 19.81 31.01
C VAL A 464 -8.49 20.81 31.73
N ILE A 465 -7.33 20.35 32.19
CA ILE A 465 -6.39 21.14 32.99
C ILE A 465 -5.08 21.38 32.24
N SER A 466 -4.38 22.46 32.59
CA SER A 466 -3.05 22.77 32.05
C SER A 466 -1.98 22.88 33.13
N THR A 467 -0.79 22.36 32.83
CA THR A 467 0.41 22.43 33.69
C THR A 467 1.53 23.16 32.95
N SER A 468 2.28 24.02 33.63
CA SER A 468 3.37 24.79 33.02
C SER A 468 4.56 23.89 32.64
N ALA A 469 5.08 24.04 31.42
CA ALA A 469 6.27 23.32 30.97
C ALA A 469 7.60 23.91 31.47
N SER A 470 7.59 25.00 32.24
CA SER A 470 8.78 25.76 32.69
C SER A 470 9.88 24.94 33.39
N ASN A 471 9.57 23.78 33.96
CA ASN A 471 10.56 22.86 34.54
C ASN A 471 11.10 21.79 33.57
N SER A 472 10.66 21.81 32.30
CA SER A 472 10.91 20.76 31.29
C SER A 472 11.78 21.22 30.11
N GLY A 473 12.33 22.44 30.12
CA GLY A 473 13.24 22.92 29.07
C GLY A 473 13.16 24.43 28.86
N PRO A 474 13.87 24.97 27.86
CA PRO A 474 13.92 26.40 27.55
C PRO A 474 12.75 26.89 26.67
N VAL A 475 11.60 26.19 26.68
CA VAL A 475 10.52 26.32 25.68
C VAL A 475 9.20 26.66 26.35
N ASP A 476 8.53 27.73 25.91
CA ASP A 476 7.25 28.25 26.44
C ASP A 476 6.01 27.43 26.00
N GLY A 477 6.10 26.11 26.14
CA GLY A 477 4.97 25.19 25.96
C GLY A 477 4.09 25.04 27.19
N ILE A 478 2.97 24.32 27.03
CA ILE A 478 2.13 23.84 28.14
C ILE A 478 1.86 22.35 28.01
N PHE A 479 1.67 21.72 29.16
CA PHE A 479 1.12 20.37 29.26
C PHE A 479 -0.39 20.46 29.50
N ILE A 480 -1.12 19.49 28.99
CA ILE A 480 -2.57 19.32 29.09
C ILE A 480 -2.86 17.95 29.72
N GLY A 481 -3.87 17.90 30.57
CA GLY A 481 -4.42 16.69 31.17
C GLY A 481 -5.91 16.84 31.42
N ALA A 482 -6.53 15.86 32.09
CA ALA A 482 -7.95 15.89 32.41
C ALA A 482 -8.27 15.15 33.72
N GLN A 483 -9.38 15.54 34.33
CA GLN A 483 -9.94 14.89 35.52
C GLN A 483 -11.28 14.24 35.19
N PHE A 484 -11.53 13.07 35.78
CA PHE A 484 -12.70 12.23 35.55
C PHE A 484 -13.29 11.81 36.91
N GLU A 485 -14.61 11.65 36.98
CA GLU A 485 -15.29 11.28 38.24
C GLU A 485 -14.99 9.84 38.67
N GLU A 486 -14.88 8.92 37.71
CA GLU A 486 -14.59 7.50 37.95
C GLU A 486 -13.18 7.10 37.49
N SER A 487 -12.63 6.05 38.12
CA SER A 487 -11.34 5.46 37.74
C SER A 487 -11.54 4.34 36.73
N ASN A 488 -10.89 4.47 35.57
CA ASN A 488 -11.05 3.53 34.45
C ASN A 488 -9.73 3.27 33.69
N SER A 489 -9.70 2.21 32.89
CA SER A 489 -8.57 1.80 32.05
C SER A 489 -8.55 2.49 30.68
N THR A 490 -9.65 3.16 30.33
CA THR A 490 -9.84 3.92 29.10
C THR A 490 -10.65 5.18 29.41
N HIS A 491 -10.23 6.33 28.88
CA HIS A 491 -10.95 7.60 28.95
C HIS A 491 -10.90 8.35 27.63
N VAL A 492 -11.86 9.26 27.42
CA VAL A 492 -11.89 10.23 26.32
C VAL A 492 -12.37 11.56 26.89
N VAL A 493 -11.75 12.67 26.47
CA VAL A 493 -12.20 14.03 26.80
C VAL A 493 -12.14 14.91 25.55
N SER A 494 -13.12 15.80 25.40
CA SER A 494 -13.07 16.83 24.36
C SER A 494 -12.06 17.92 24.73
N LEU A 495 -11.29 18.37 23.75
CA LEU A 495 -10.47 19.59 23.80
C LEU A 495 -11.20 20.78 23.14
N GLY A 496 -12.47 20.62 22.78
CA GLY A 496 -13.29 21.61 22.08
C GLY A 496 -13.19 21.57 20.55
N THR A 497 -13.91 22.48 19.90
CA THR A 497 -13.99 22.62 18.44
C THR A 497 -12.69 23.18 17.85
N LEU A 498 -12.13 22.49 16.86
CA LEU A 498 -11.07 22.99 15.97
C LEU A 498 -11.70 23.44 14.66
N SER A 499 -11.40 24.66 14.19
CA SER A 499 -11.89 25.16 12.90
C SER A 499 -10.99 26.25 12.32
N ASN A 500 -11.00 26.43 11.00
CA ASN A 500 -10.31 27.50 10.28
C ASN A 500 -8.77 27.51 10.45
N VAL A 501 -8.18 26.34 10.74
CA VAL A 501 -6.73 26.13 10.95
C VAL A 501 -6.31 24.94 10.09
N ARG A 502 -5.27 25.08 9.26
CA ARG A 502 -4.78 23.94 8.44
C ARG A 502 -4.04 22.96 9.34
N PHE A 503 -4.18 21.66 9.12
CA PHE A 503 -3.39 20.67 9.86
C PHE A 503 -2.71 19.61 9.00
N LEU A 504 -1.67 19.02 9.59
CA LEU A 504 -1.03 17.77 9.21
C LEU A 504 -1.10 16.83 10.41
N ALA A 505 -1.81 15.71 10.27
CA ALA A 505 -1.89 14.64 11.26
C ALA A 505 -1.09 13.43 10.78
N CYS A 506 -0.23 12.89 11.64
CA CYS A 506 0.35 11.56 11.48
C CYS A 506 -0.40 10.60 12.41
N PHE A 507 -1.10 9.64 11.83
CA PHE A 507 -2.05 8.75 12.53
C PHE A 507 -1.82 7.29 12.17
N ARG A 508 -2.14 6.36 13.07
CA ARG A 508 -1.97 4.92 12.80
C ARG A 508 -3.15 4.37 12.01
N PHE A 509 -2.93 4.08 10.73
CA PHE A 509 -3.94 3.47 9.84
C PHE A 509 -3.98 1.93 9.94
N LYS A 510 -2.92 1.33 10.52
CA LYS A 510 -2.78 -0.08 10.92
C LYS A 510 -2.09 -0.10 12.30
N LEU A 511 -2.14 -1.22 13.02
CA LEU A 511 -1.40 -1.40 14.30
C LEU A 511 0.08 -0.99 14.18
N TRP A 512 0.70 -1.40 13.07
CA TRP A 512 2.14 -1.30 12.80
C TRP A 512 2.60 0.08 12.31
N TRP A 513 1.74 0.83 11.61
CA TRP A 513 2.14 1.85 10.64
C TRP A 513 1.33 3.14 10.72
N MET A 514 1.99 4.26 10.43
CA MET A 514 1.36 5.58 10.30
C MET A 514 1.17 5.99 8.85
N ALA A 515 0.18 6.84 8.62
CA ALA A 515 -0.02 7.60 7.40
C ALA A 515 -0.35 9.06 7.74
N GLN A 516 -0.37 9.90 6.70
CA GLN A 516 -0.65 11.32 6.78
C GLN A 516 -2.11 11.66 6.42
N LYS A 517 -2.68 12.63 7.12
CA LYS A 517 -3.96 13.27 6.79
C LYS A 517 -3.81 14.79 6.90
N MET A 518 -4.42 15.51 5.97
CA MET A 518 -4.54 16.97 6.01
C MET A 518 -6.02 17.33 6.08
N GLY A 519 -6.34 18.47 6.72
CA GLY A 519 -7.71 18.92 6.95
C GLY A 519 -7.79 20.30 7.58
N TYR A 520 -9.00 20.71 7.97
CA TYR A 520 -9.31 22.07 8.43
C TYR A 520 -10.24 22.13 9.66
N GLU A 521 -10.88 21.01 10.01
CA GLU A 521 -11.84 20.91 11.12
C GLU A 521 -11.50 19.76 12.09
N GLY A 522 -12.01 19.84 13.33
CA GLY A 522 -11.76 18.84 14.37
C GLY A 522 -12.16 17.41 13.97
N ARG A 523 -13.30 17.27 13.26
CA ARG A 523 -13.79 15.98 12.75
C ARG A 523 -12.88 15.30 11.73
N ASP A 524 -12.00 16.05 11.05
CA ASP A 524 -11.16 15.52 9.98
C ASP A 524 -9.95 14.76 10.54
N VAL A 525 -9.62 14.96 11.83
CA VAL A 525 -8.48 14.35 12.51
C VAL A 525 -8.75 12.85 12.72
N PRO A 526 -7.96 11.94 12.13
CA PRO A 526 -8.25 10.51 12.24
C PRO A 526 -8.07 9.99 13.67
N MET A 527 -8.76 8.89 13.98
CA MET A 527 -8.47 8.08 15.15
C MET A 527 -7.00 7.63 15.14
N GLU A 528 -6.42 7.46 16.34
CA GLU A 528 -5.00 7.12 16.52
C GLU A 528 -4.02 8.17 15.93
N THR A 529 -4.38 9.45 15.96
CA THR A 529 -3.42 10.54 15.67
C THR A 529 -2.39 10.66 16.79
N GLN A 530 -1.11 10.50 16.44
CA GLN A 530 0.03 10.49 17.38
C GLN A 530 0.89 11.75 17.31
N PHE A 531 0.73 12.54 16.26
CA PHE A 531 1.37 13.83 16.06
C PHE A 531 0.45 14.70 15.22
N LEU A 532 0.16 15.92 15.68
CA LEU A 532 -0.67 16.89 14.98
C LEU A 532 0.08 18.22 14.91
N LEU A 533 0.33 18.69 13.70
CA LEU A 533 0.90 20.00 13.41
C LEU A 533 -0.18 20.89 12.82
N LEU A 534 -0.32 22.09 13.36
CA LEU A 534 -1.29 23.11 12.93
C LEU A 534 -0.57 24.30 12.32
N GLU A 535 -1.13 24.91 11.28
CA GLU A 535 -0.72 26.20 10.72
C GLU A 535 -1.83 27.24 10.89
N SER A 536 -1.50 28.38 11.49
CA SER A 536 -2.43 29.48 11.71
C SER A 536 -1.77 30.84 11.46
N ASN A 537 -2.55 31.82 10.99
CA ASN A 537 -2.04 33.18 10.76
C ASN A 537 -1.85 33.92 12.10
N GLY A 538 -0.67 34.49 12.33
CA GLY A 538 -0.38 35.29 13.52
C GLY A 538 -1.28 36.52 13.66
N TYR A 539 -1.56 36.90 14.90
CA TYR A 539 -2.51 37.96 15.25
C TYR A 539 -1.88 39.37 15.35
N ASP A 540 -0.58 39.51 15.09
CA ASP A 540 0.15 40.77 15.16
C ASP A 540 0.23 41.49 13.80
N GLU A 541 0.71 42.74 13.80
CA GLU A 541 0.82 43.58 12.59
C GLU A 541 1.77 43.01 11.51
N SER A 542 2.53 41.94 11.80
CA SER A 542 3.38 41.26 10.81
C SER A 542 2.66 40.13 10.04
N ASN A 543 1.49 39.67 10.50
CA ASN A 543 0.80 38.46 10.00
C ASN A 543 1.70 37.21 9.92
N GLN A 544 2.74 37.10 10.75
CA GLN A 544 3.68 35.97 10.70
C GLN A 544 2.94 34.64 10.95
N VAL A 545 3.07 33.70 10.00
CA VAL A 545 2.50 32.36 10.12
C VAL A 545 3.10 31.65 11.33
N MET A 546 2.22 31.08 12.15
CA MET A 546 2.53 30.34 13.36
C MET A 546 2.23 28.86 13.18
N TYR A 547 3.14 28.03 13.67
CA TYR A 547 3.04 26.58 13.66
C TYR A 547 2.85 26.09 15.10
N THR A 548 1.81 25.31 15.36
CA THR A 548 1.52 24.75 16.69
C THR A 548 1.63 23.24 16.64
N VAL A 549 2.43 22.65 17.53
CA VAL A 549 2.64 21.21 17.66
C VAL A 549 1.82 20.68 18.83
N LEU A 550 1.05 19.63 18.60
CA LEU A 550 0.33 18.85 19.61
C LEU A 550 0.89 17.42 19.64
N LEU A 551 1.41 17.03 20.81
CA LEU A 551 2.06 15.73 21.06
C LEU A 551 1.35 14.97 22.19
N PRO A 552 0.52 13.97 21.87
CA PRO A 552 0.07 12.95 22.82
C PRO A 552 1.25 12.23 23.46
N LEU A 553 1.20 12.06 24.79
CA LEU A 553 2.29 11.52 25.62
C LEU A 553 1.91 10.22 26.35
N ILE A 554 2.86 9.73 27.14
CA ILE A 554 2.67 8.67 28.12
C ILE A 554 2.63 9.29 29.51
N GLU A 555 1.59 8.99 30.29
CA GLU A 555 1.47 9.41 31.70
C GLU A 555 1.26 8.19 32.59
N GLY A 556 2.29 7.83 33.36
CA GLY A 556 2.31 6.60 34.15
C GLY A 556 2.23 5.36 33.24
N PRO A 557 1.23 4.46 33.43
CA PRO A 557 1.01 3.31 32.58
C PRO A 557 0.02 3.56 31.41
N PHE A 558 -0.47 4.79 31.26
CA PHE A 558 -1.38 5.18 30.16
C PHE A 558 -0.60 5.84 29.02
N ARG A 559 -1.03 5.57 27.79
CA ARG A 559 -0.63 6.29 26.58
C ARG A 559 -1.85 7.01 26.01
N SER A 560 -1.66 8.21 25.47
CA SER A 560 -2.73 9.00 24.85
C SER A 560 -2.60 9.10 23.32
N CYS A 561 -3.70 9.48 22.67
CA CYS A 561 -3.76 9.84 21.25
C CYS A 561 -4.85 10.89 21.01
N LEU A 562 -4.84 11.52 19.83
CA LEU A 562 -5.90 12.41 19.37
C LEU A 562 -6.84 11.70 18.38
N GLN A 563 -8.11 12.12 18.37
CA GLN A 563 -9.09 11.75 17.35
C GLN A 563 -10.11 12.88 17.12
N GLY A 564 -10.79 12.88 15.98
CA GLY A 564 -11.87 13.80 15.66
C GLY A 564 -13.26 13.25 16.02
N ASN A 565 -14.07 14.06 16.69
CA ASN A 565 -15.49 13.77 16.92
C ASN A 565 -16.32 14.25 15.72
N ILE A 566 -16.91 13.31 14.98
CA ILE A 566 -17.64 13.61 13.73
C ILE A 566 -18.93 14.39 13.98
N GLU A 567 -19.63 14.11 15.08
CA GLU A 567 -20.94 14.69 15.41
C GLU A 567 -20.81 16.16 15.87
N ASN A 568 -19.87 16.42 16.78
CA ASN A 568 -19.70 17.75 17.41
C ASN A 568 -18.63 18.63 16.75
N ASN A 569 -17.82 18.08 15.84
CA ASN A 569 -16.65 18.72 15.23
C ASN A 569 -15.53 19.09 16.22
N GLU A 570 -15.31 18.23 17.21
CA GLU A 570 -14.37 18.46 18.30
C GLU A 570 -13.09 17.64 18.11
N LEU A 571 -11.99 18.12 18.68
CA LEU A 571 -10.76 17.36 18.82
C LEU A 571 -10.80 16.68 20.20
N GLU A 572 -10.68 15.36 20.25
CA GLU A 572 -10.70 14.58 21.49
C GLU A 572 -9.29 14.06 21.84
N LEU A 573 -9.00 14.00 23.15
CA LEU A 573 -7.84 13.34 23.73
C LEU A 573 -8.29 12.03 24.39
N CYS A 574 -7.78 10.92 23.88
CA CYS A 574 -8.05 9.57 24.40
C CYS A 574 -6.90 9.10 25.29
N PHE A 575 -7.19 8.22 26.25
CA PHE A 575 -6.24 7.65 27.20
C PHE A 575 -6.47 6.14 27.30
N GLU A 576 -5.45 5.32 27.11
CA GLU A 576 -5.54 3.84 27.20
C GLU A 576 -4.39 3.25 28.02
N SER A 577 -4.69 2.39 29.00
CA SER A 577 -3.68 1.62 29.74
C SER A 577 -3.38 0.24 29.14
N GLY A 578 -4.27 -0.30 28.30
CA GLY A 578 -4.14 -1.67 27.78
C GLY A 578 -4.22 -2.77 28.84
N ASP A 579 -4.79 -2.50 30.03
CA ASP A 579 -5.12 -3.49 31.06
C ASP A 579 -6.33 -2.99 31.87
N ILE A 580 -7.42 -3.76 31.87
CA ILE A 580 -8.67 -3.43 32.59
C ILE A 580 -8.50 -3.25 34.11
N LYS A 581 -7.40 -3.77 34.69
CA LYS A 581 -7.03 -3.61 36.11
C LYS A 581 -6.20 -2.35 36.36
N THR A 582 -5.50 -1.84 35.35
CA THR A 582 -4.71 -0.61 35.43
C THR A 582 -5.62 0.58 35.17
N LYS A 583 -6.11 1.20 36.24
CA LYS A 583 -7.12 2.28 36.20
C LYS A 583 -6.61 3.57 36.84
N ALA A 584 -7.00 4.71 36.28
CA ALA A 584 -6.78 6.05 36.83
C ALA A 584 -7.98 6.97 36.53
N SER A 585 -8.04 8.15 37.16
CA SER A 585 -9.10 9.16 36.93
C SER A 585 -8.58 10.60 36.84
N SER A 586 -7.26 10.81 36.85
CA SER A 586 -6.66 12.13 36.83
C SER A 586 -5.32 12.09 36.11
N PHE A 587 -5.15 13.03 35.18
CA PHE A 587 -4.02 13.15 34.27
C PHE A 587 -3.65 14.63 34.18
N THR A 588 -2.36 14.93 34.03
CA THR A 588 -1.77 16.26 34.22
C THR A 588 -0.79 16.66 33.11
N HIS A 589 -0.27 15.68 32.37
CA HIS A 589 0.80 15.83 31.37
C HIS A 589 0.60 14.91 30.14
N SER A 590 -0.62 14.48 29.86
CA SER A 590 -0.92 13.50 28.79
C SER A 590 -0.90 14.07 27.36
N LEU A 591 -0.83 15.38 27.17
CA LEU A 591 -0.64 16.05 25.88
C LEU A 591 0.28 17.26 26.08
N PHE A 592 1.26 17.47 25.20
CA PHE A 592 2.10 18.68 25.17
C PHE A 592 1.75 19.57 23.98
N ILE A 593 1.69 20.88 24.20
CA ILE A 593 1.40 21.90 23.18
C ILE A 593 2.47 23.00 23.21
N ASN A 594 3.02 23.32 22.04
CA ASN A 594 4.04 24.36 21.84
C ASN A 594 3.86 25.03 20.46
N SER A 595 4.40 26.24 20.26
CA SER A 595 4.33 26.91 18.94
C SER A 595 5.53 27.81 18.62
N GLY A 596 5.77 27.99 17.32
CA GLY A 596 6.86 28.83 16.79
C GLY A 596 6.60 29.26 15.34
N SER A 597 7.50 30.08 14.79
CA SER A 597 7.41 30.61 13.41
C SER A 597 8.05 29.72 12.34
N ASP A 598 8.71 28.63 12.76
CA ASP A 598 9.18 27.59 11.87
C ASP A 598 8.74 26.18 12.33
N PRO A 599 8.13 25.35 11.46
CA PRO A 599 7.59 24.07 11.87
C PRO A 599 8.69 23.08 12.26
N PHE A 600 9.82 23.04 11.55
CA PHE A 600 10.87 22.04 11.82
C PHE A 600 11.56 22.32 13.16
N THR A 601 11.88 23.58 13.44
CA THR A 601 12.39 24.01 14.75
C THR A 601 11.35 23.75 15.85
N THR A 602 10.09 24.15 15.64
CA THR A 602 9.02 23.94 16.64
C THR A 602 8.83 22.45 16.97
N ILE A 603 8.90 21.55 15.98
CA ILE A 603 8.83 20.10 16.19
C ILE A 603 10.03 19.62 17.01
N THR A 604 11.25 20.01 16.62
CA THR A 604 12.50 19.64 17.31
C THR A 604 12.49 20.09 18.77
N ASP A 605 12.10 21.34 19.04
CA ASP A 605 11.99 21.90 20.39
C ASP A 605 10.92 21.20 21.22
N SER A 606 9.80 20.82 20.60
CA SER A 606 8.70 20.13 21.29
C SER A 606 9.11 18.72 21.73
N ILE A 607 9.75 17.95 20.85
CA ILE A 607 10.29 16.63 21.20
C ILE A 607 11.41 16.77 22.25
N THR A 608 12.20 17.84 22.19
CA THR A 608 13.24 18.14 23.19
C THR A 608 12.65 18.38 24.58
N ALA A 609 11.57 19.18 24.70
CA ALA A 609 10.86 19.40 25.97
C ALA A 609 10.21 18.12 26.50
N VAL A 610 9.57 17.33 25.62
CA VAL A 610 8.98 16.03 25.96
C VAL A 610 10.03 15.03 26.44
N LYS A 611 11.24 15.03 25.85
CA LYS A 611 12.37 14.22 26.30
C LYS A 611 12.82 14.57 27.73
N TYR A 612 12.97 15.86 28.04
CA TYR A 612 13.35 16.30 29.39
C TYR A 612 12.27 16.03 30.44
N HIS A 613 10.99 15.99 30.04
CA HIS A 613 9.87 15.59 30.88
C HIS A 613 9.86 14.08 31.13
N LEU A 614 9.74 13.25 30.08
CA LEU A 614 9.56 11.79 30.20
C LEU A 614 10.84 11.02 30.58
N ARG A 615 12.02 11.51 30.14
CA ARG A 615 13.38 10.95 30.43
C ARG A 615 13.56 9.46 30.05
N SER A 616 12.67 8.98 29.19
CA SER A 616 12.50 7.56 28.84
C SER A 616 13.07 7.19 27.47
N PHE A 617 13.32 8.14 26.58
CA PHE A 617 13.90 7.94 25.23
C PHE A 617 15.11 8.86 24.99
N ARG A 618 15.70 8.76 23.79
CA ARG A 618 16.69 9.72 23.24
C ARG A 618 16.25 10.21 21.86
N GLN A 619 16.60 11.46 21.51
CA GLN A 619 16.43 11.97 20.15
C GLN A 619 17.48 11.37 19.20
N ARG A 620 17.20 11.41 17.89
CA ARG A 620 18.03 10.81 16.83
C ARG A 620 19.50 11.21 16.91
N PHE A 621 19.79 12.47 17.18
CA PHE A 621 21.17 13.00 17.24
C PHE A 621 21.96 12.59 18.50
N GLU A 622 21.31 12.00 19.50
CA GLU A 622 21.93 11.50 20.74
C GLU A 622 22.26 10.00 20.67
N LYS A 623 22.00 9.37 19.51
CA LYS A 623 22.18 7.93 19.27
C LYS A 623 23.31 7.70 18.27
N LYS A 624 24.04 6.59 18.42
CA LYS A 624 24.97 6.15 17.37
C LYS A 624 24.16 5.64 16.18
N LEU A 625 24.30 6.28 15.03
CA LEU A 625 23.80 5.76 13.75
C LEU A 625 24.77 4.65 13.29
N PRO A 626 24.31 3.42 12.97
CA PRO A 626 25.18 2.36 12.46
C PRO A 626 25.63 2.68 11.03
N GLU A 627 26.84 2.24 10.66
CA GLU A 627 27.49 2.55 9.39
C GLU A 627 26.73 2.04 8.16
N ILE A 628 25.81 1.08 8.30
CA ILE A 628 25.02 0.54 7.16
C ILE A 628 24.31 1.63 6.34
N VAL A 629 23.99 2.78 6.94
CA VAL A 629 23.37 3.91 6.23
C VAL A 629 24.24 4.44 5.10
N ASP A 630 25.57 4.42 5.23
CA ASP A 630 26.51 5.04 4.28
C ASP A 630 26.88 4.12 3.11
N TYR A 631 26.23 2.95 3.01
CA TYR A 631 26.48 1.95 1.96
C TYR A 631 25.21 1.48 1.26
N PHE A 632 25.43 0.81 0.13
CA PHE A 632 24.40 0.07 -0.58
C PHE A 632 24.24 -1.34 0.03
N GLY A 633 23.00 -1.82 0.08
CA GLY A 633 22.68 -3.16 0.59
C GLY A 633 21.63 -3.91 -0.24
N TRP A 634 21.32 -5.12 0.22
CA TRP A 634 20.30 -5.99 -0.36
C TRP A 634 19.49 -6.66 0.75
N CYS A 635 18.18 -6.84 0.54
CA CYS A 635 17.27 -7.53 1.45
C CYS A 635 16.72 -8.79 0.75
N THR A 636 16.68 -9.92 1.45
CA THR A 636 16.27 -11.19 0.85
C THR A 636 14.74 -11.38 0.73
N TRP A 637 13.93 -10.42 1.20
CA TRP A 637 12.48 -10.57 1.33
C TRP A 637 11.77 -10.83 -0.01
N ASP A 638 11.69 -9.85 -0.92
CA ASP A 638 10.99 -10.09 -2.21
C ASP A 638 11.70 -11.09 -3.14
N ALA A 639 12.99 -11.34 -2.90
CA ALA A 639 13.79 -12.30 -3.65
C ALA A 639 13.37 -13.77 -3.40
N PHE A 640 12.93 -14.13 -2.18
CA PHE A 640 12.62 -15.53 -1.81
C PHE A 640 11.43 -15.70 -0.85
N TYR A 641 11.04 -14.64 -0.14
CA TYR A 641 10.26 -14.67 1.10
C TYR A 641 10.85 -15.72 2.06
N GLN A 642 10.00 -16.47 2.78
CA GLN A 642 10.43 -17.52 3.71
C GLN A 642 11.22 -18.68 3.08
N ASN A 643 11.43 -18.72 1.75
CA ASN A 643 12.20 -19.76 1.06
C ASN A 643 13.73 -19.50 1.01
N VAL A 644 14.22 -18.40 1.60
CA VAL A 644 15.66 -18.06 1.60
C VAL A 644 16.56 -19.20 2.13
N THR A 645 17.73 -19.41 1.50
CA THR A 645 18.77 -20.40 1.89
C THR A 645 20.17 -19.78 1.81
N GLN A 646 21.22 -20.48 2.29
CA GLN A 646 22.60 -20.02 2.11
C GLN A 646 22.96 -19.83 0.63
N GLU A 647 22.61 -20.77 -0.24
CA GLU A 647 22.90 -20.72 -1.68
C GLU A 647 22.18 -19.54 -2.36
N GLY A 648 20.91 -19.28 -2.00
CA GLY A 648 20.15 -18.14 -2.52
C GLY A 648 20.76 -16.78 -2.13
N VAL A 649 21.24 -16.66 -0.89
CA VAL A 649 21.98 -15.46 -0.44
C VAL A 649 23.28 -15.30 -1.23
N GLU A 650 24.05 -16.37 -1.42
CA GLU A 650 25.29 -16.32 -2.20
C GLU A 650 25.06 -15.91 -3.66
N ASP A 651 24.08 -16.49 -4.36
CA ASP A 651 23.79 -16.15 -5.76
C ASP A 651 23.29 -14.70 -5.92
N GLY A 652 22.55 -14.17 -4.95
CA GLY A 652 22.17 -12.75 -4.91
C GLY A 652 23.38 -11.83 -4.80
N LEU A 653 24.23 -12.03 -3.78
CA LEU A 653 25.47 -11.26 -3.58
C LEU A 653 26.40 -11.34 -4.79
N LYS A 654 26.56 -12.53 -5.37
CA LYS A 654 27.32 -12.81 -6.59
C LYS A 654 26.77 -12.05 -7.79
N SER A 655 25.45 -12.00 -7.97
CA SER A 655 24.83 -11.30 -9.10
C SER A 655 25.04 -9.78 -9.02
N LEU A 656 24.91 -9.17 -7.84
CA LEU A 656 25.17 -7.75 -7.63
C LEU A 656 26.66 -7.39 -7.76
N TYR A 657 27.55 -8.24 -7.22
CA TYR A 657 29.00 -8.08 -7.34
C TYR A 657 29.47 -8.10 -8.79
N LEU A 658 29.01 -9.07 -9.59
CA LEU A 658 29.40 -9.20 -11.01
C LEU A 658 28.86 -8.07 -11.89
N GLY A 659 27.74 -7.44 -11.53
CA GLY A 659 27.20 -6.28 -12.24
C GLY A 659 27.79 -4.93 -11.82
N GLY A 660 28.77 -4.91 -10.90
CA GLY A 660 29.46 -3.69 -10.46
C GLY A 660 28.73 -2.85 -9.41
N ALA A 661 27.61 -3.35 -8.86
CA ALA A 661 26.86 -2.71 -7.76
C ALA A 661 27.02 -3.51 -6.46
N ALA A 662 28.26 -3.78 -6.06
CA ALA A 662 28.59 -4.69 -4.97
C ALA A 662 28.11 -4.15 -3.59
N PRO A 663 27.11 -4.76 -2.93
CA PRO A 663 26.61 -4.29 -1.65
C PRO A 663 27.65 -4.43 -0.54
N LYS A 664 27.51 -3.63 0.51
CA LYS A 664 28.32 -3.75 1.75
C LYS A 664 27.51 -4.18 2.96
N PHE A 665 26.19 -4.28 2.85
CA PHE A 665 25.39 -5.05 3.80
C PHE A 665 24.34 -5.94 3.13
N VAL A 666 23.91 -6.98 3.85
CA VAL A 666 22.73 -7.78 3.50
C VAL A 666 21.84 -7.92 4.73
N ILE A 667 20.52 -7.85 4.51
CA ILE A 667 19.50 -8.23 5.49
C ILE A 667 18.99 -9.61 5.07
N ILE A 668 19.32 -10.63 5.87
CA ILE A 668 18.71 -11.96 5.75
C ILE A 668 17.36 -11.89 6.48
N ASP A 669 16.32 -11.70 5.69
CA ASP A 669 14.95 -11.49 6.16
C ASP A 669 14.27 -12.80 6.60
N ASP A 670 12.96 -12.75 6.89
CA ASP A 670 12.22 -13.89 7.45
C ASP A 670 12.39 -15.21 6.64
N GLY A 671 12.43 -16.33 7.36
CA GLY A 671 12.63 -17.69 6.85
C GLY A 671 13.91 -18.40 7.31
N TRP A 672 14.82 -17.77 8.06
CA TRP A 672 16.07 -18.40 8.53
C TRP A 672 15.95 -19.09 9.92
N GLN A 673 14.96 -18.72 10.74
CA GLN A 673 14.81 -19.16 12.13
C GLN A 673 14.23 -20.58 12.27
N SER A 674 14.54 -21.28 13.37
CA SER A 674 13.92 -22.56 13.74
C SER A 674 12.51 -22.35 14.28
N VAL A 675 11.50 -22.79 13.53
CA VAL A 675 10.08 -22.58 13.85
C VAL A 675 9.25 -23.85 13.67
N GLY A 676 8.10 -23.90 14.35
CA GLY A 676 7.12 -24.98 14.22
C GLY A 676 5.69 -24.50 14.48
N SER A 677 4.71 -25.22 13.95
CA SER A 677 3.29 -24.99 14.21
C SER A 677 2.87 -25.56 15.56
N ASP A 678 1.83 -24.99 16.18
CA ASP A 678 1.24 -25.56 17.40
C ASP A 678 0.74 -27.01 17.19
N PRO A 679 0.91 -27.88 18.21
CA PRO A 679 0.31 -29.22 18.23
C PRO A 679 -1.21 -29.18 18.01
N GLU A 680 -1.75 -30.18 17.30
CA GLU A 680 -3.19 -30.27 16.99
C GLU A 680 -4.11 -30.12 18.22
N LYS A 681 -3.65 -30.51 19.41
CA LYS A 681 -4.42 -30.40 20.67
C LYS A 681 -4.61 -28.97 21.19
N LEU A 682 -3.86 -27.99 20.68
CA LEU A 682 -4.06 -26.56 20.97
C LEU A 682 -4.88 -25.88 19.87
N ARG A 683 -5.15 -26.57 18.75
CA ARG A 683 -6.08 -26.11 17.72
C ARG A 683 -7.49 -26.45 18.19
N ASN A 684 -8.21 -25.43 18.68
CA ASN A 684 -9.67 -25.42 18.62
C ASN A 684 -10.11 -25.44 17.13
N ASP A 685 -11.42 -25.49 16.85
CA ASP A 685 -12.00 -25.65 15.50
C ASP A 685 -11.81 -24.45 14.52
N CYS A 686 -10.69 -23.72 14.64
CA CYS A 686 -10.23 -22.65 13.77
C CYS A 686 -9.86 -23.17 12.37
N LYS A 687 -10.12 -22.36 11.34
CA LYS A 687 -9.91 -22.71 9.91
C LYS A 687 -8.70 -22.01 9.27
N SER A 688 -7.95 -21.26 10.07
CA SER A 688 -6.76 -20.48 9.72
C SER A 688 -5.50 -21.35 9.64
N GLU A 689 -4.48 -20.88 8.92
CA GLU A 689 -3.16 -21.52 8.95
C GLU A 689 -2.50 -21.33 10.32
N PRO A 690 -1.89 -22.38 10.90
CA PRO A 690 -1.41 -22.35 12.28
C PRO A 690 -0.20 -21.42 12.45
N SER A 691 -0.33 -20.41 13.30
CA SER A 691 0.78 -19.50 13.65
C SER A 691 2.06 -20.25 14.01
N LEU A 692 3.10 -20.05 13.21
CA LEU A 692 4.43 -20.59 13.48
C LEU A 692 5.05 -19.87 14.68
N ARG A 693 5.63 -20.64 15.60
CA ARG A 693 6.33 -20.15 16.80
C ARG A 693 7.80 -20.57 16.77
N LEU A 694 8.66 -19.77 17.39
CA LEU A 694 10.08 -20.05 17.53
C LEU A 694 10.28 -21.29 18.43
N THR A 695 10.98 -22.30 17.91
CA THR A 695 11.33 -23.54 18.63
C THR A 695 12.78 -23.57 19.11
N GLY A 696 13.60 -22.58 18.70
CA GLY A 696 14.93 -22.35 19.23
C GLY A 696 15.58 -21.10 18.65
N ILE A 697 16.54 -20.50 19.37
CA ILE A 697 17.25 -19.27 18.98
C ILE A 697 18.26 -19.45 17.83
N LYS A 698 18.36 -20.65 17.24
CA LYS A 698 19.28 -20.99 16.16
C LYS A 698 18.57 -21.17 14.82
N GLU A 699 19.36 -21.09 13.76
CA GLU A 699 18.91 -21.24 12.38
C GLU A 699 18.31 -22.63 12.05
N ASN A 700 17.40 -22.66 11.07
CA ASN A 700 16.83 -23.89 10.56
C ASN A 700 17.74 -24.60 9.55
N ASP A 701 17.32 -25.77 9.07
CA ASP A 701 18.16 -26.65 8.24
C ASP A 701 18.55 -26.05 6.88
N LYS A 702 17.85 -25.01 6.38
CA LYS A 702 18.24 -24.27 5.16
C LYS A 702 19.50 -23.39 5.37
N PHE A 703 19.90 -23.22 6.62
CA PHE A 703 21.06 -22.45 7.06
C PHE A 703 22.08 -23.30 7.82
N LYS A 704 22.01 -24.63 7.76
CA LYS A 704 23.06 -25.53 8.26
C LYS A 704 23.91 -26.02 7.10
N ASN A 705 25.23 -25.99 7.26
CA ASN A 705 26.15 -26.52 6.26
C ASN A 705 26.04 -28.06 6.21
N LYS A 706 26.10 -28.64 5.00
CA LYS A 706 25.86 -30.07 4.74
C LYS A 706 27.02 -30.98 5.19
N GLU A 707 28.22 -30.43 5.34
CA GLU A 707 29.44 -31.15 5.74
C GLU A 707 29.77 -30.92 7.22
N ASP A 708 29.59 -29.69 7.71
CA ASP A 708 29.65 -29.35 9.14
C ASP A 708 28.41 -28.54 9.59
N PRO A 709 27.33 -29.21 10.03
CA PRO A 709 26.12 -28.54 10.52
C PRO A 709 26.35 -27.63 11.74
N ALA A 710 27.48 -27.74 12.46
CA ALA A 710 27.75 -26.91 13.64
C ALA A 710 28.14 -25.46 13.29
N LEU A 711 28.59 -25.20 12.05
CA LEU A 711 28.86 -23.85 11.54
C LEU A 711 27.58 -23.01 11.39
N GLY A 712 26.43 -23.64 11.15
CA GLY A 712 25.14 -22.95 10.99
C GLY A 712 25.24 -21.74 10.03
N ILE A 713 24.67 -20.62 10.47
CA ILE A 713 24.64 -19.35 9.74
C ILE A 713 26.04 -18.71 9.55
N GLU A 714 27.05 -19.07 10.35
CA GLU A 714 28.44 -18.57 10.19
C GLU A 714 29.00 -18.93 8.81
N SER A 715 28.57 -20.05 8.22
CA SER A 715 28.94 -20.49 6.87
C SER A 715 28.64 -19.40 5.81
N ILE A 716 27.41 -18.89 5.74
CA ILE A 716 27.03 -17.87 4.77
C ILE A 716 27.55 -16.46 5.15
N VAL A 717 27.65 -16.14 6.45
CA VAL A 717 28.27 -14.89 6.91
C VAL A 717 29.74 -14.81 6.50
N ASN A 718 30.49 -15.91 6.66
CA ASN A 718 31.88 -16.02 6.21
C ASN A 718 32.00 -15.83 4.70
N ILE A 719 31.13 -16.45 3.90
CA ILE A 719 31.11 -16.29 2.44
C ILE A 719 30.83 -14.83 2.08
N ALA A 720 29.77 -14.22 2.63
CA ALA A 720 29.40 -12.83 2.38
C ALA A 720 30.55 -11.86 2.66
N LYS A 721 31.19 -11.96 3.84
CA LYS A 721 32.28 -11.07 4.24
C LYS A 721 33.59 -11.35 3.49
N LYS A 722 34.03 -12.62 3.41
CA LYS A 722 35.36 -13.00 2.88
C LYS A 722 35.42 -13.09 1.35
N LYS A 723 34.33 -13.46 0.68
CA LYS A 723 34.28 -13.66 -0.79
C LYS A 723 33.72 -12.46 -1.54
N TYR A 724 32.68 -11.81 -0.99
CA TYR A 724 31.99 -10.68 -1.64
C TYR A 724 32.34 -9.32 -1.02
N GLY A 725 33.11 -9.30 0.06
CA GLY A 725 33.61 -8.07 0.68
C GLY A 725 32.49 -7.21 1.29
N LEU A 726 31.48 -7.86 1.88
CA LEU A 726 30.49 -7.18 2.72
C LEU A 726 31.13 -6.75 4.04
N LYS A 727 30.70 -5.60 4.54
CA LYS A 727 31.04 -5.11 5.89
C LYS A 727 30.10 -5.71 6.94
N TYR A 728 28.80 -5.70 6.66
CA TYR A 728 27.75 -6.04 7.63
C TYR A 728 26.83 -7.16 7.13
N VAL A 729 26.41 -8.05 8.02
CA VAL A 729 25.28 -8.97 7.82
C VAL A 729 24.29 -8.72 8.94
N TYR A 730 23.04 -8.42 8.61
CA TYR A 730 21.94 -8.30 9.57
C TYR A 730 20.97 -9.47 9.35
N VAL A 731 20.26 -9.89 10.41
CA VAL A 731 19.20 -10.90 10.33
C VAL A 731 17.88 -10.39 10.88
N TRP A 732 16.76 -10.88 10.36
CA TRP A 732 15.42 -10.52 10.83
C TRP A 732 14.99 -11.34 12.07
N HIS A 733 14.23 -10.75 12.99
CA HIS A 733 13.38 -11.48 13.92
C HIS A 733 12.21 -10.60 14.41
N ALA A 734 11.10 -11.19 14.84
CA ALA A 734 10.04 -10.45 15.52
C ALA A 734 10.45 -10.05 16.96
N ILE A 735 9.84 -9.00 17.53
CA ILE A 735 10.06 -8.60 18.94
C ILE A 735 9.66 -9.72 19.94
N THR A 736 8.70 -10.57 19.54
CA THR A 736 8.25 -11.75 20.27
C THR A 736 9.07 -13.01 19.96
N GLY A 737 10.12 -12.91 19.14
CA GLY A 737 11.00 -14.01 18.73
C GLY A 737 10.73 -14.50 17.30
N TYR A 738 9.46 -14.74 16.97
CA TYR A 738 8.93 -14.98 15.62
C TYR A 738 7.48 -14.44 15.55
N TRP A 739 6.82 -14.53 14.39
CA TRP A 739 5.42 -14.08 14.21
C TRP A 739 4.50 -14.56 15.34
N GLY A 740 4.35 -15.88 15.55
CA GLY A 740 3.57 -16.45 16.67
C GLY A 740 4.26 -16.40 18.04
N GLY A 741 5.39 -15.71 18.18
CA GLY A 741 6.20 -15.66 19.39
C GLY A 741 7.06 -16.91 19.62
N VAL A 742 7.50 -17.14 20.87
CA VAL A 742 8.29 -18.33 21.27
C VAL A 742 7.38 -19.45 21.76
N SER A 743 7.62 -20.70 21.34
CA SER A 743 6.83 -21.84 21.81
C SER A 743 6.93 -22.00 23.34
N PRO A 744 5.83 -22.30 24.06
CA PRO A 744 5.85 -22.69 25.47
C PRO A 744 6.73 -23.92 25.77
N ASP A 745 7.02 -24.76 24.77
CA ASP A 745 7.92 -25.92 24.90
C ASP A 745 9.40 -25.52 25.09
N VAL A 746 9.75 -24.25 24.84
CA VAL A 746 11.09 -23.69 25.13
C VAL A 746 11.10 -23.20 26.58
N GLU A 747 11.17 -24.16 27.52
CA GLU A 747 11.02 -23.93 28.96
C GLU A 747 11.99 -22.87 29.52
N GLU A 748 13.19 -22.71 28.93
CA GLU A 748 14.26 -21.83 29.41
C GLU A 748 13.88 -20.34 29.48
N TYR A 749 12.88 -19.91 28.72
CA TYR A 749 12.41 -18.52 28.65
C TYR A 749 11.04 -18.28 29.30
N GLU A 750 10.45 -19.33 29.90
CA GLU A 750 9.13 -19.27 30.54
C GLU A 750 8.05 -18.64 29.61
N SER A 751 8.04 -19.02 28.32
CA SER A 751 7.07 -18.50 27.35
C SER A 751 5.65 -18.95 27.68
N SER A 752 4.68 -18.06 27.49
CA SER A 752 3.26 -18.37 27.72
C SER A 752 2.36 -17.72 26.68
N ILE A 753 1.35 -18.45 26.21
CA ILE A 753 0.38 -17.91 25.25
C ILE A 753 -0.38 -16.73 25.88
N LYS A 754 -0.42 -15.62 25.15
CA LYS A 754 -1.20 -14.41 25.45
C LYS A 754 -2.06 -14.06 24.25
N TYR A 755 -3.31 -13.73 24.52
CA TYR A 755 -4.22 -13.16 23.53
C TYR A 755 -4.14 -11.63 23.62
N SER A 756 -4.41 -10.97 22.51
CA SER A 756 -4.42 -9.52 22.41
C SER A 756 -5.54 -8.89 23.25
N THR A 757 -5.40 -7.59 23.49
CA THR A 757 -6.43 -6.70 24.00
C THR A 757 -6.37 -5.46 23.12
N GLU A 758 -7.34 -5.29 22.23
CA GLU A 758 -7.25 -4.32 21.14
C GLU A 758 -7.55 -2.89 21.60
N SER A 759 -6.86 -1.92 21.00
CA SER A 759 -7.27 -0.50 21.06
C SER A 759 -8.46 -0.27 20.12
N ASN A 760 -9.47 0.46 20.60
CA ASN A 760 -10.64 0.78 19.78
C ASN A 760 -10.28 1.61 18.54
N GLY A 761 -9.34 2.56 18.68
CA GLY A 761 -8.90 3.41 17.58
C GLY A 761 -8.13 2.65 16.50
N VAL A 762 -7.27 1.70 16.89
CA VAL A 762 -6.57 0.82 15.95
C VAL A 762 -7.56 -0.05 15.18
N VAL A 763 -8.50 -0.69 15.88
CA VAL A 763 -9.56 -1.53 15.27
C VAL A 763 -10.51 -0.73 14.37
N ALA A 764 -10.72 0.55 14.64
CA ALA A 764 -11.53 1.42 13.80
C ALA A 764 -10.81 1.84 12.50
N ASN A 765 -9.49 1.78 12.46
CA ASN A 765 -8.68 2.05 11.26
C ASN A 765 -8.31 0.77 10.49
N ASP A 766 -8.06 -0.33 11.19
CA ASP A 766 -7.87 -1.67 10.62
C ASP A 766 -8.83 -2.69 11.27
N PRO A 767 -10.04 -2.87 10.70
CA PRO A 767 -10.98 -3.89 11.15
C PRO A 767 -10.51 -5.34 10.89
N THR A 768 -9.53 -5.56 10.02
CA THR A 768 -9.05 -6.91 9.67
C THR A 768 -8.22 -7.52 10.79
N TRP A 769 -7.63 -6.69 11.66
CA TRP A 769 -6.94 -7.11 12.87
C TRP A 769 -7.75 -8.06 13.76
N LYS A 770 -9.09 -7.94 13.78
CA LYS A 770 -9.98 -8.82 14.56
C LYS A 770 -10.03 -10.28 14.10
N ILE A 771 -9.50 -10.58 12.91
CA ILE A 771 -9.41 -11.92 12.33
C ILE A 771 -7.96 -12.27 11.94
N ASP A 772 -6.98 -11.55 12.50
CA ASP A 772 -5.56 -11.84 12.30
C ASP A 772 -5.17 -13.13 13.06
N PRO A 773 -4.38 -14.06 12.46
CA PRO A 773 -3.94 -15.28 13.13
C PRO A 773 -3.22 -15.06 14.46
N LEU A 774 -2.56 -13.91 14.65
CA LEU A 774 -1.91 -13.52 15.90
C LEU A 774 -2.92 -13.24 17.04
N VAL A 775 -4.12 -12.80 16.68
CA VAL A 775 -5.25 -12.60 17.59
C VAL A 775 -5.96 -13.92 17.87
N GLU A 776 -6.22 -14.73 16.83
CA GLU A 776 -6.95 -16.00 16.94
C GLU A 776 -6.17 -17.09 17.69
N HIS A 777 -4.87 -17.26 17.39
CA HIS A 777 -4.02 -18.28 18.02
C HIS A 777 -3.22 -17.74 19.23
N GLY A 778 -3.27 -16.43 19.49
CA GLY A 778 -2.44 -15.74 20.48
C GLY A 778 -0.94 -15.80 20.17
N LEU A 779 -0.14 -15.07 20.94
CA LEU A 779 1.32 -15.02 20.81
C LEU A 779 2.01 -15.69 22.00
N GLY A 780 3.10 -16.42 21.74
CA GLY A 780 4.00 -16.96 22.74
C GLY A 780 4.86 -15.86 23.35
N LEU A 781 4.38 -15.24 24.44
CA LEU A 781 5.08 -14.15 25.11
C LEU A 781 6.07 -14.71 26.15
N VAL A 782 7.36 -14.52 25.88
CA VAL A 782 8.45 -14.75 26.83
C VAL A 782 8.21 -13.97 28.13
N ASN A 783 8.47 -14.58 29.28
CA ASN A 783 8.30 -13.91 30.58
C ASN A 783 9.11 -12.59 30.59
N PRO A 784 8.51 -11.42 30.92
CA PRO A 784 9.23 -10.14 30.96
C PRO A 784 10.41 -10.08 31.96
N LYS A 785 10.59 -11.10 32.81
CA LYS A 785 11.81 -11.30 33.63
C LYS A 785 12.94 -12.01 32.87
N GLN A 786 12.61 -12.86 31.91
CA GLN A 786 13.55 -13.65 31.09
C GLN A 786 13.87 -12.99 29.74
N ILE A 787 13.11 -11.99 29.29
CA ILE A 787 13.24 -11.39 27.95
C ILE A 787 14.64 -10.84 27.63
N TYR A 788 15.38 -10.29 28.61
CA TYR A 788 16.77 -9.90 28.40
C TYR A 788 17.68 -11.11 28.15
N ARG A 789 17.46 -12.23 28.86
CA ARG A 789 18.21 -13.48 28.65
C ARG A 789 17.93 -14.04 27.26
N PHE A 790 16.67 -14.05 26.82
CA PHE A 790 16.27 -14.47 25.48
C PHE A 790 16.98 -13.68 24.37
N TYR A 791 16.86 -12.35 24.36
CA TYR A 791 17.54 -11.53 23.36
C TYR A 791 19.06 -11.67 23.45
N ASN A 792 19.63 -11.70 24.66
CA ASN A 792 21.06 -11.81 24.83
C ASN A 792 21.59 -13.12 24.26
N GLU A 793 21.02 -14.28 24.62
CA GLU A 793 21.52 -15.57 24.14
C GLU A 793 21.40 -15.70 22.61
N MET A 794 20.31 -15.16 22.02
CA MET A 794 20.13 -15.10 20.57
C MET A 794 21.13 -14.16 19.89
N HIS A 795 21.30 -12.93 20.38
CA HIS A 795 22.20 -11.94 19.78
C HIS A 795 23.68 -12.26 20.02
N GLU A 796 24.03 -12.88 21.15
CA GLU A 796 25.38 -13.36 21.46
C GLU A 796 25.75 -14.55 20.55
N TYR A 797 24.81 -15.45 20.25
CA TYR A 797 25.01 -16.47 19.23
C TYR A 797 25.22 -15.84 17.83
N LEU A 798 24.33 -14.94 17.41
CA LEU A 798 24.44 -14.28 16.10
C LEU A 798 25.75 -13.49 15.94
N ALA A 799 26.14 -12.72 16.97
CA ALA A 799 27.42 -12.00 16.99
C ALA A 799 28.62 -12.95 16.95
N SER A 800 28.55 -14.11 17.63
CA SER A 800 29.60 -15.15 17.54
C SER A 800 29.70 -15.76 16.14
N ALA A 801 28.58 -15.87 15.43
CA ALA A 801 28.52 -16.27 14.01
C ALA A 801 28.90 -15.13 13.03
N GLY A 802 29.31 -13.96 13.55
CA GLY A 802 29.78 -12.82 12.78
C GLY A 802 28.68 -11.90 12.21
N VAL A 803 27.44 -12.02 12.67
CA VAL A 803 26.33 -11.10 12.34
C VAL A 803 26.52 -9.78 13.11
N ASP A 804 26.28 -8.64 12.46
CA ASP A 804 26.61 -7.31 12.98
C ASP A 804 25.40 -6.53 13.51
N GLY A 805 24.19 -7.04 13.29
CA GLY A 805 22.95 -6.41 13.73
C GLY A 805 21.69 -7.18 13.38
N VAL A 806 20.54 -6.58 13.70
CA VAL A 806 19.21 -7.19 13.51
C VAL A 806 18.18 -6.24 12.90
N LYS A 807 17.29 -6.75 12.05
CA LYS A 807 16.01 -6.10 11.71
C LYS A 807 14.96 -6.66 12.67
N VAL A 808 14.31 -5.81 13.47
CA VAL A 808 13.38 -6.26 14.52
C VAL A 808 11.97 -5.78 14.21
N ASP A 809 11.10 -6.71 13.86
CA ASP A 809 9.74 -6.47 13.37
C ASP A 809 8.68 -6.72 14.47
N VAL A 810 7.41 -6.53 14.11
CA VAL A 810 6.23 -6.80 14.94
C VAL A 810 6.20 -5.99 16.25
N GLN A 811 7.03 -4.93 16.37
CA GLN A 811 7.29 -4.27 17.66
C GLN A 811 6.04 -3.72 18.37
N SER A 812 5.11 -3.13 17.61
CA SER A 812 3.90 -2.52 18.20
C SER A 812 2.96 -3.55 18.86
N VAL A 813 3.10 -4.86 18.62
CA VAL A 813 2.18 -5.89 19.17
C VAL A 813 2.14 -5.90 20.69
N LEU A 814 3.24 -5.50 21.34
CA LEU A 814 3.37 -5.42 22.79
C LEU A 814 2.31 -4.50 23.42
N GLU A 815 1.76 -3.55 22.68
CA GLU A 815 0.71 -2.66 23.18
C GLU A 815 -0.61 -3.38 23.47
N THR A 816 -0.79 -4.57 22.91
CA THR A 816 -1.99 -5.42 23.04
C THR A 816 -1.83 -6.51 24.10
N LEU A 817 -0.59 -6.79 24.54
CA LEU A 817 -0.25 -7.92 25.40
C LEU A 817 -0.03 -7.54 26.87
N GLY A 818 -0.25 -6.27 27.24
CA GLY A 818 0.01 -5.71 28.58
C GLY A 818 -0.91 -6.18 29.71
N THR A 819 -1.96 -6.95 29.40
CA THR A 819 -3.00 -7.39 30.34
C THR A 819 -2.46 -8.34 31.43
N ASN A 820 -2.59 -7.92 32.70
CA ASN A 820 -1.95 -8.46 33.91
C ASN A 820 -0.43 -8.24 34.03
N LEU A 821 0.19 -7.48 33.11
CA LEU A 821 1.62 -7.15 33.11
C LEU A 821 1.91 -5.67 33.44
N GLY A 822 0.88 -4.95 33.91
CA GLY A 822 0.95 -3.53 34.28
C GLY A 822 0.52 -2.57 33.18
N GLY A 823 -0.07 -3.07 32.11
CA GLY A 823 -0.50 -2.27 30.96
C GLY A 823 0.52 -2.15 29.84
N ARG A 824 0.07 -1.64 28.70
CA ARG A 824 0.77 -1.56 27.41
C ARG A 824 2.12 -0.88 27.49
N VAL A 825 2.18 0.26 28.19
CA VAL A 825 3.38 1.06 28.40
C VAL A 825 4.44 0.28 29.17
N GLN A 826 4.04 -0.43 30.22
CA GLN A 826 4.97 -1.11 31.11
C GLN A 826 5.59 -2.36 30.47
N LEU A 827 4.81 -3.12 29.69
CA LEU A 827 5.33 -4.26 28.93
C LEU A 827 6.28 -3.80 27.81
N THR A 828 5.85 -2.83 26.99
CA THR A 828 6.66 -2.29 25.88
C THR A 828 8.00 -1.77 26.40
N LYS A 829 7.98 -0.98 27.48
CA LYS A 829 9.18 -0.46 28.15
C LYS A 829 10.13 -1.56 28.65
N GLN A 830 9.63 -2.67 29.18
CA GLN A 830 10.47 -3.80 29.61
C GLN A 830 11.15 -4.50 28.43
N TYR A 831 10.38 -4.80 27.39
CA TYR A 831 10.89 -5.46 26.18
C TYR A 831 11.90 -4.59 25.42
N HIS A 832 11.62 -3.29 25.24
CA HIS A 832 12.55 -2.39 24.56
C HIS A 832 13.82 -2.12 25.39
N GLN A 833 13.75 -2.06 26.73
CA GLN A 833 14.94 -1.94 27.57
C GLN A 833 15.82 -3.20 27.50
N ALA A 834 15.21 -4.39 27.43
CA ALA A 834 15.92 -5.64 27.23
C ALA A 834 16.56 -5.74 25.83
N LEU A 835 15.87 -5.26 24.79
CA LEU A 835 16.36 -5.23 23.42
C LEU A 835 17.52 -4.24 23.26
N ASP A 836 17.34 -2.99 23.68
CA ASP A 836 18.39 -1.95 23.69
C ASP A 836 19.65 -2.42 24.44
N ALA A 837 19.49 -3.13 25.57
CA ALA A 837 20.60 -3.68 26.35
C ALA A 837 21.32 -4.85 25.65
N SER A 838 20.60 -5.74 24.97
CA SER A 838 21.19 -6.84 24.20
C SER A 838 21.96 -6.31 22.98
N VAL A 839 21.36 -5.40 22.20
CA VAL A 839 22.00 -4.77 21.04
C VAL A 839 23.28 -4.03 21.47
N ASN A 840 23.23 -3.26 22.56
CA ASN A 840 24.40 -2.53 23.07
C ASN A 840 25.54 -3.45 23.55
N LYS A 841 25.24 -4.68 24.01
CA LYS A 841 26.28 -5.66 24.36
C LYS A 841 26.87 -6.34 23.12
N ASN A 842 26.01 -6.82 22.22
CA ASN A 842 26.39 -7.80 21.20
C ASN A 842 26.71 -7.18 19.83
N PHE A 843 26.22 -5.97 19.54
CA PHE A 843 26.41 -5.28 18.25
C PHE A 843 27.07 -3.89 18.45
N PRO A 844 28.43 -3.81 18.49
CA PRO A 844 29.16 -2.58 18.77
C PRO A 844 28.91 -1.41 17.80
N ASP A 845 28.31 -1.68 16.65
CA ASP A 845 27.93 -0.63 15.70
C ASP A 845 26.57 0.03 15.98
N ASN A 846 25.86 -0.43 17.03
CA ASN A 846 24.43 -0.16 17.24
C ASN A 846 23.55 -0.79 16.15
N GLY A 847 23.84 -2.07 15.85
CA GLY A 847 23.24 -2.81 14.75
C GLY A 847 21.77 -3.18 14.98
N ILE A 848 20.86 -2.22 14.78
CA ILE A 848 19.42 -2.47 14.79
C ILE A 848 18.64 -1.56 13.83
N ILE A 849 17.72 -2.17 13.08
CA ILE A 849 16.61 -1.50 12.39
C ILE A 849 15.33 -1.80 13.17
N ALA A 850 14.63 -0.77 13.65
CA ALA A 850 13.32 -0.92 14.26
C ALA A 850 12.22 -0.89 13.20
N CYS A 851 11.27 -1.83 13.26
CA CYS A 851 10.29 -2.04 12.21
C CYS A 851 8.92 -2.43 12.82
N MET A 852 7.82 -2.10 12.16
CA MET A 852 6.46 -2.20 12.69
C MET A 852 6.29 -1.50 14.06
N SER A 853 7.08 -0.45 14.31
CA SER A 853 7.33 0.15 15.64
C SER A 853 6.82 1.59 15.75
N HIS A 854 5.75 1.93 15.03
CA HIS A 854 5.27 3.32 14.94
C HIS A 854 4.52 3.80 16.18
N ASN A 855 4.12 2.94 17.12
CA ASN A 855 3.36 3.36 18.30
C ASN A 855 4.19 4.26 19.25
N THR A 856 3.51 5.23 19.89
CA THR A 856 4.18 6.14 20.82
C THR A 856 4.74 5.44 22.07
N ASP A 857 4.18 4.29 22.44
CA ASP A 857 4.73 3.36 23.45
C ASP A 857 6.20 2.99 23.18
N SER A 858 6.53 2.62 21.93
CA SER A 858 7.89 2.31 21.50
C SER A 858 8.76 3.56 21.35
N LEU A 859 8.24 4.59 20.67
CA LEU A 859 9.00 5.81 20.37
C LEU A 859 9.46 6.53 21.64
N TYR A 860 8.58 6.66 22.64
CA TYR A 860 8.91 7.29 23.92
C TYR A 860 9.68 6.38 24.90
N CYS A 861 10.07 5.14 24.54
CA CYS A 861 11.01 4.34 25.34
C CYS A 861 12.32 3.94 24.62
N SER A 862 12.45 4.21 23.31
CA SER A 862 13.66 3.92 22.51
C SER A 862 14.86 4.78 22.93
N LYS A 863 15.90 4.16 23.52
CA LYS A 863 17.14 4.84 23.94
C LYS A 863 18.34 4.52 23.05
N GLN A 864 18.39 3.32 22.49
CA GLN A 864 19.55 2.81 21.77
C GLN A 864 19.26 2.67 20.27
N ALA A 865 18.19 1.98 19.88
CA ALA A 865 17.85 1.80 18.45
C ALA A 865 17.78 3.13 17.68
N ALA A 866 18.49 3.21 16.54
CA ALA A 866 18.78 4.46 15.83
C ALA A 866 18.21 4.56 14.40
N ILE A 867 17.70 3.47 13.82
CA ILE A 867 17.01 3.44 12.52
C ILE A 867 15.58 2.94 12.74
N VAL A 868 14.60 3.52 12.05
CA VAL A 868 13.20 3.08 12.07
C VAL A 868 12.62 3.03 10.65
N ARG A 869 12.03 1.90 10.22
CA ARG A 869 11.28 1.84 8.96
C ARG A 869 10.08 2.78 9.05
N ALA A 870 9.86 3.60 8.02
CA ALA A 870 8.92 4.72 8.03
C ALA A 870 7.60 4.49 7.28
N SER A 871 7.32 3.27 6.81
CA SER A 871 6.12 2.92 6.04
C SER A 871 5.71 1.46 6.24
N ASP A 872 4.53 1.13 5.71
CA ASP A 872 4.19 -0.22 5.26
C ASP A 872 5.23 -0.78 4.27
N ASP A 873 5.16 -2.08 3.98
CA ASP A 873 6.06 -2.71 3.01
C ASP A 873 5.95 -2.06 1.61
N PHE A 874 7.07 -2.02 0.90
CA PHE A 874 7.05 -1.84 -0.55
C PHE A 874 6.39 -3.06 -1.23
N TYR A 875 5.23 -2.88 -1.87
CA TYR A 875 4.50 -3.94 -2.57
C TYR A 875 4.75 -3.90 -4.10
N PRO A 876 5.75 -4.61 -4.66
CA PRO A 876 6.11 -4.57 -6.10
C PRO A 876 5.04 -5.09 -7.08
N ARG A 877 3.88 -5.54 -6.57
CA ARG A 877 2.76 -6.06 -7.35
C ARG A 877 1.44 -5.36 -7.06
N ASP A 878 1.43 -4.32 -6.22
CA ASP A 878 0.28 -3.46 -5.99
C ASP A 878 0.56 -2.05 -6.55
N PRO A 879 0.04 -1.72 -7.75
CA PRO A 879 0.17 -0.38 -8.34
C PRO A 879 -0.36 0.76 -7.46
N VAL A 880 -1.28 0.48 -6.54
CA VAL A 880 -1.83 1.48 -5.60
C VAL A 880 -0.80 1.90 -4.56
N SER A 881 0.19 1.04 -4.25
CA SER A 881 1.20 1.32 -3.22
C SER A 881 2.20 2.42 -3.60
N HIS A 882 2.51 2.60 -4.88
CA HIS A 882 3.76 3.29 -5.27
C HIS A 882 3.77 4.79 -5.02
N THR A 883 2.72 5.52 -5.39
CA THR A 883 2.66 6.98 -5.17
C THR A 883 2.42 7.33 -3.71
N ILE A 884 1.57 6.56 -3.01
CA ILE A 884 1.32 6.75 -1.58
C ILE A 884 2.56 6.45 -0.74
N HIS A 885 3.40 5.47 -1.11
CA HIS A 885 4.64 5.12 -0.38
C HIS A 885 5.54 6.33 -0.16
N ILE A 886 5.86 7.08 -1.23
CA ILE A 886 6.75 8.25 -1.16
C ILE A 886 6.15 9.38 -0.32
N ALA A 887 4.83 9.58 -0.41
CA ALA A 887 4.13 10.50 0.48
C ALA A 887 4.25 10.03 1.94
N SER A 888 3.86 8.79 2.27
CA SER A 888 3.85 8.31 3.65
C SER A 888 5.24 8.22 4.28
N VAL A 889 6.29 7.74 3.61
CA VAL A 889 7.65 7.77 4.19
C VAL A 889 8.12 9.18 4.50
N SER A 890 7.83 10.17 3.63
CA SER A 890 8.32 11.54 3.81
C SER A 890 7.54 12.30 4.89
N TYR A 891 6.20 12.20 4.92
CA TYR A 891 5.41 12.80 6.01
C TYR A 891 5.68 12.09 7.36
N ASN A 892 5.79 10.76 7.40
CA ASN A 892 6.18 10.05 8.63
C ASN A 892 7.59 10.45 9.11
N SER A 893 8.52 10.75 8.18
CA SER A 893 9.88 11.25 8.48
C SER A 893 9.90 12.64 9.14
N VAL A 894 8.80 13.40 9.09
CA VAL A 894 8.65 14.64 9.88
C VAL A 894 8.66 14.31 11.37
N PHE A 895 7.88 13.31 11.81
CA PHE A 895 7.76 12.93 13.23
C PHE A 895 8.80 11.88 13.65
N LEU A 896 8.94 10.78 12.92
CA LEU A 896 9.87 9.69 13.25
C LEU A 896 11.33 10.15 13.24
N GLY A 897 11.68 11.09 12.35
CA GLY A 897 13.03 11.65 12.18
C GLY A 897 13.60 12.38 13.41
N GLU A 898 12.76 12.65 14.42
CA GLU A 898 13.20 13.21 15.71
C GLU A 898 13.70 12.12 16.68
N PHE A 899 13.22 10.87 16.54
CA PHE A 899 13.57 9.75 17.41
C PHE A 899 14.68 8.87 16.84
N MET A 900 14.61 8.60 15.53
CA MET A 900 15.46 7.65 14.81
C MET A 900 15.62 8.10 13.35
N GLN A 901 16.66 7.66 12.65
CA GLN A 901 16.80 7.92 11.22
C GLN A 901 15.76 7.09 10.45
N PRO A 902 14.90 7.70 9.62
CA PRO A 902 13.93 6.97 8.83
C PRO A 902 14.62 6.08 7.78
N ASP A 903 14.22 4.82 7.73
CA ASP A 903 14.43 3.89 6.64
C ASP A 903 13.18 3.90 5.75
N TRP A 904 13.37 4.08 4.44
CA TRP A 904 12.30 4.23 3.46
C TRP A 904 11.93 2.93 2.76
N ASP A 905 12.45 1.81 3.28
CA ASP A 905 12.27 0.43 2.85
C ASP A 905 12.95 0.08 1.51
N MET A 906 13.15 -1.21 1.28
CA MET A 906 13.62 -1.77 0.01
C MET A 906 12.76 -1.32 -1.18
N PHE A 907 13.33 -1.45 -2.38
CA PHE A 907 12.60 -1.31 -3.64
C PHE A 907 13.17 -2.27 -4.69
N HIS A 908 12.45 -2.45 -5.80
CA HIS A 908 12.94 -3.17 -6.98
C HIS A 908 13.61 -2.22 -7.98
N SER A 909 14.84 -2.52 -8.37
CA SER A 909 15.57 -1.85 -9.45
C SER A 909 14.99 -2.18 -10.84
N VAL A 910 14.42 -3.39 -11.02
CA VAL A 910 13.70 -3.79 -12.23
C VAL A 910 12.18 -3.70 -11.98
N HIS A 911 11.65 -2.49 -12.14
CA HIS A 911 10.24 -2.17 -11.95
C HIS A 911 9.83 -0.91 -12.74
N PRO A 912 8.59 -0.77 -13.26
CA PRO A 912 8.17 0.43 -14.00
C PRO A 912 8.30 1.75 -13.21
N ALA A 913 8.18 1.69 -11.87
CA ALA A 913 8.41 2.84 -10.98
C ALA A 913 9.81 2.85 -10.32
N ALA A 914 10.80 2.13 -10.85
CA ALA A 914 12.10 1.96 -10.18
C ALA A 914 12.87 3.28 -10.02
N GLU A 915 12.98 4.11 -11.05
CA GLU A 915 13.64 5.43 -10.97
C GLU A 915 12.94 6.36 -9.96
N TYR A 916 11.60 6.32 -9.92
CA TYR A 916 10.76 7.10 -9.00
C TYR A 916 11.01 6.71 -7.53
N HIS A 917 11.20 5.42 -7.23
CA HIS A 917 11.56 4.95 -5.88
C HIS A 917 13.04 5.15 -5.55
N ALA A 918 13.94 4.93 -6.51
CA ALA A 918 15.39 5.08 -6.34
C ALA A 918 15.81 6.51 -5.98
N SER A 919 15.33 7.49 -6.77
CA SER A 919 15.58 8.92 -6.55
C SER A 919 15.10 9.37 -5.15
N ALA A 920 13.97 8.84 -4.68
CA ALA A 920 13.47 9.08 -3.33
C ALA A 920 14.34 8.45 -2.23
N ARG A 921 14.85 7.23 -2.42
CA ARG A 921 15.83 6.63 -1.48
C ARG A 921 17.11 7.46 -1.43
N ALA A 922 17.59 8.00 -2.55
CA ALA A 922 18.80 8.86 -2.60
C ALA A 922 18.72 10.10 -1.70
N ILE A 923 17.53 10.73 -1.62
CA ILE A 923 17.30 11.94 -0.82
C ILE A 923 16.74 11.66 0.59
N SER A 924 16.48 10.40 0.94
CA SER A 924 15.92 10.00 2.25
C SER A 924 16.85 10.29 3.43
N GLY A 925 18.17 10.22 3.20
CA GLY A 925 19.20 10.22 4.23
C GLY A 925 19.22 8.97 5.13
N GLY A 926 18.40 7.96 4.83
CA GLY A 926 18.41 6.64 5.47
C GLY A 926 19.31 5.63 4.74
N PRO A 927 19.18 4.33 5.06
CA PRO A 927 19.77 3.24 4.27
C PRO A 927 19.24 3.22 2.83
N VAL A 928 20.03 2.68 1.90
CA VAL A 928 19.59 2.43 0.52
C VAL A 928 19.89 0.98 0.15
N TYR A 929 18.85 0.19 -0.01
CA TYR A 929 18.94 -1.22 -0.37
C TYR A 929 17.80 -1.63 -1.30
N VAL A 930 18.02 -2.73 -2.03
CA VAL A 930 17.03 -3.32 -2.96
C VAL A 930 16.62 -4.72 -2.52
N SER A 931 15.52 -5.23 -3.07
CA SER A 931 15.02 -6.59 -2.81
C SER A 931 14.90 -7.46 -4.06
N ASP A 932 15.40 -7.00 -5.22
CA ASP A 932 15.40 -7.75 -6.49
C ASP A 932 15.98 -9.17 -6.34
N ALA A 933 15.37 -10.12 -7.07
CA ALA A 933 15.83 -11.50 -7.16
C ALA A 933 17.21 -11.62 -7.84
N PRO A 934 18.00 -12.67 -7.56
CA PRO A 934 19.32 -12.87 -8.16
C PRO A 934 19.31 -12.77 -9.69
N GLY A 935 20.19 -11.92 -10.24
CA GLY A 935 20.29 -11.69 -11.69
C GLY A 935 19.15 -10.87 -12.31
N LYS A 936 18.26 -10.25 -11.52
CA LYS A 936 17.17 -9.38 -11.99
C LYS A 936 17.39 -7.92 -11.58
N HIS A 937 18.59 -7.39 -11.83
CA HIS A 937 19.02 -6.06 -11.38
C HIS A 937 19.17 -5.06 -12.54
N ASN A 938 18.76 -3.81 -12.32
CA ASN A 938 19.02 -2.69 -13.23
C ASN A 938 20.32 -1.97 -12.82
N PHE A 939 21.45 -2.43 -13.33
CA PHE A 939 22.76 -1.86 -13.01
C PHE A 939 22.98 -0.43 -13.54
N GLU A 940 22.17 0.04 -14.48
CA GLU A 940 22.23 1.45 -14.93
C GLU A 940 21.59 2.37 -13.89
N LEU A 941 20.41 2.01 -13.39
CA LEU A 941 19.77 2.69 -12.26
C LEU A 941 20.62 2.64 -10.99
N LEU A 942 21.20 1.47 -10.65
CA LEU A 942 22.03 1.34 -9.46
C LEU A 942 23.28 2.26 -9.50
N ARG A 943 23.86 2.55 -10.68
CA ARG A 943 24.97 3.52 -10.80
C ARG A 943 24.56 4.97 -10.48
N LYS A 944 23.26 5.32 -10.50
CA LYS A 944 22.76 6.63 -10.04
C LYS A 944 22.71 6.76 -8.50
N LEU A 945 22.93 5.66 -7.78
CA LEU A 945 22.87 5.55 -6.31
C LEU A 945 24.20 5.11 -5.67
N VAL A 946 24.88 4.14 -6.29
CA VAL A 946 25.96 3.35 -5.70
C VAL A 946 27.31 3.72 -6.33
N LEU A 947 28.28 4.12 -5.50
CA LEU A 947 29.66 4.33 -5.92
C LEU A 947 30.39 2.99 -6.15
N PRO A 948 31.46 2.94 -6.97
CA PRO A 948 32.19 1.69 -7.25
C PRO A 948 32.79 0.98 -6.03
N ASP A 949 32.90 1.66 -4.87
CA ASP A 949 33.35 1.06 -3.62
C ASP A 949 32.21 0.43 -2.78
N GLY A 950 30.97 0.51 -3.26
CA GLY A 950 29.75 0.07 -2.58
C GLY A 950 29.20 1.06 -1.55
N SER A 951 29.78 2.26 -1.43
CA SER A 951 29.21 3.34 -0.61
C SER A 951 28.18 4.18 -1.40
N ILE A 952 27.36 4.97 -0.70
CA ILE A 952 26.38 5.87 -1.34
C ILE A 952 26.69 7.35 -1.06
N LEU A 953 26.01 8.25 -1.78
CA LEU A 953 25.99 9.69 -1.50
C LEU A 953 24.81 10.04 -0.59
N ARG A 954 24.87 9.63 0.68
CA ARG A 954 23.77 9.83 1.63
C ARG A 954 23.65 11.29 2.09
N ALA A 955 22.43 11.82 2.09
CA ALA A 955 22.12 13.13 2.67
C ALA A 955 22.05 13.08 4.22
N ARG A 956 22.31 14.22 4.88
CA ARG A 956 22.65 14.28 6.32
C ARG A 956 21.47 14.22 7.28
N LEU A 957 20.26 14.56 6.83
CA LEU A 957 19.05 14.66 7.65
C LEU A 957 18.03 13.59 7.22
N PRO A 958 16.92 13.41 7.95
CA PRO A 958 15.74 12.75 7.40
C PRO A 958 15.18 13.56 6.24
N GLY A 959 14.94 12.93 5.10
CA GLY A 959 14.21 13.55 3.99
C GLY A 959 12.80 13.95 4.43
N ARG A 960 12.40 15.20 4.18
CA ARG A 960 11.13 15.76 4.68
C ARG A 960 10.44 16.56 3.57
N PRO A 961 9.09 16.65 3.56
CA PRO A 961 8.38 17.60 2.71
C PRO A 961 8.89 19.02 2.92
N THR A 962 8.89 19.83 1.87
CA THR A 962 9.22 21.27 1.98
C THR A 962 8.15 22.01 2.77
N LYS A 963 8.50 23.19 3.33
CA LYS A 963 7.62 23.94 4.24
C LYS A 963 6.25 24.28 3.63
N ASP A 964 6.18 24.49 2.33
CA ASP A 964 4.95 24.75 1.56
C ASP A 964 4.13 23.48 1.26
N CYS A 965 4.75 22.30 1.20
CA CYS A 965 4.04 21.03 1.01
C CYS A 965 3.38 20.50 2.30
N LEU A 966 3.87 20.87 3.49
CA LEU A 966 3.44 20.28 4.78
C LEU A 966 1.92 20.19 5.01
N PHE A 967 1.14 21.11 4.44
CA PHE A 967 -0.31 21.26 4.67
C PHE A 967 -1.14 21.13 3.37
N SER A 968 -0.60 20.41 2.38
CA SER A 968 -1.26 20.07 1.12
C SER A 968 -1.33 18.54 0.97
N ASP A 969 -2.29 18.02 0.20
CA ASP A 969 -2.43 16.58 -0.02
C ASP A 969 -1.99 16.20 -1.45
N PRO A 970 -0.68 15.91 -1.67
CA PRO A 970 -0.15 15.58 -2.99
C PRO A 970 -0.63 14.22 -3.53
N THR A 971 -1.49 13.51 -2.80
CA THR A 971 -2.05 12.21 -3.22
C THR A 971 -3.48 12.31 -3.75
N ARG A 972 -4.23 13.35 -3.36
CA ARG A 972 -5.68 13.49 -3.65
C ARG A 972 -6.13 14.87 -4.12
N ASP A 973 -5.40 15.95 -3.86
CA ASP A 973 -5.90 17.31 -4.11
C ASP A 973 -6.01 17.69 -5.61
N GLY A 974 -5.37 16.92 -6.49
CA GLY A 974 -5.36 17.15 -7.93
C GLY A 974 -4.59 18.39 -8.39
N VAL A 975 -3.78 19.02 -7.52
CA VAL A 975 -3.04 20.26 -7.81
C VAL A 975 -1.61 20.30 -7.28
N SER A 976 -1.30 19.60 -6.18
CA SER A 976 0.02 19.65 -5.55
C SER A 976 0.98 18.57 -6.05
N LEU A 977 2.20 19.00 -6.37
CA LEU A 977 3.38 18.13 -6.38
C LEU A 977 3.96 18.02 -4.97
N LEU A 978 4.51 16.87 -4.61
CA LEU A 978 5.28 16.70 -3.39
C LEU A 978 6.74 17.09 -3.64
N LYS A 979 7.23 18.12 -2.96
CA LYS A 979 8.65 18.44 -2.89
C LYS A 979 9.22 17.91 -1.57
N ILE A 980 10.37 17.24 -1.65
CA ILE A 980 11.10 16.65 -0.52
C ILE A 980 12.50 17.26 -0.52
N TRP A 981 12.97 17.79 0.61
CA TRP A 981 14.30 18.38 0.75
C TRP A 981 15.21 17.58 1.70
N ASN A 982 16.51 17.70 1.50
CA ASN A 982 17.54 17.25 2.43
C ASN A 982 18.84 18.10 2.28
N MET A 983 19.78 17.94 3.22
CA MET A 983 21.05 18.67 3.27
C MET A 983 22.25 17.77 3.00
N ASN A 984 23.19 18.24 2.19
CA ASN A 984 24.55 17.71 2.11
C ASN A 984 25.50 18.59 2.94
N LYS A 985 26.81 18.46 2.70
CA LYS A 985 27.84 19.19 3.45
C LYS A 985 28.02 20.64 2.98
N TYR A 986 27.91 20.88 1.67
CA TYR A 986 28.07 22.19 1.01
C TYR A 986 26.99 22.49 -0.03
N THR A 987 25.93 21.68 -0.08
CA THR A 987 24.77 21.81 -0.97
C THR A 987 23.52 21.30 -0.25
N GLY A 988 22.35 21.54 -0.83
CA GLY A 988 21.12 20.80 -0.54
C GLY A 988 20.68 19.96 -1.73
N VAL A 989 19.65 19.16 -1.54
CA VAL A 989 18.98 18.40 -2.61
C VAL A 989 17.47 18.49 -2.45
N ILE A 990 16.74 18.60 -3.56
CA ILE A 990 15.28 18.56 -3.63
C ILE A 990 14.88 17.47 -4.61
N GLY A 991 13.93 16.61 -4.23
CA GLY A 991 13.17 15.82 -5.20
C GLY A 991 11.74 16.31 -5.32
N VAL A 992 11.23 16.34 -6.54
CA VAL A 992 9.85 16.72 -6.88
C VAL A 992 9.14 15.48 -7.44
N TYR A 993 7.96 15.16 -6.90
CA TYR A 993 7.23 13.93 -7.22
C TYR A 993 5.76 14.24 -7.46
N ASN A 994 5.17 13.67 -8.52
CA ASN A 994 3.72 13.63 -8.68
C ASN A 994 3.17 12.38 -8.00
N CYS A 995 2.64 12.53 -6.79
CA CYS A 995 2.10 11.44 -5.98
C CYS A 995 0.58 11.23 -6.14
N GLN A 996 -0.05 11.91 -7.10
CA GLN A 996 -1.51 11.92 -7.22
C GLN A 996 -2.06 10.55 -7.63
N GLY A 997 -3.27 10.26 -7.16
CA GLY A 997 -4.11 9.19 -7.70
C GLY A 997 -4.24 7.95 -6.84
N ALA A 998 -3.42 7.75 -5.80
CA ALA A 998 -3.62 6.67 -4.83
C ALA A 998 -3.40 7.15 -3.39
N ALA A 999 -4.31 6.79 -2.49
CA ALA A 999 -4.31 7.22 -1.09
C ALA A 999 -5.14 6.28 -0.21
N TRP A 1000 -4.90 6.31 1.11
CA TRP A 1000 -5.73 5.59 2.08
C TRP A 1000 -7.18 6.09 2.05
N SER A 1001 -8.12 5.16 2.16
CA SER A 1001 -9.56 5.43 2.18
C SER A 1001 -10.13 5.21 3.58
N ASP A 1002 -10.58 6.30 4.20
CA ASP A 1002 -11.27 6.30 5.49
C ASP A 1002 -12.49 5.37 5.54
N VAL A 1003 -13.12 5.12 4.39
CA VAL A 1003 -14.29 4.24 4.20
C VAL A 1003 -13.87 2.81 3.87
N GLY A 1004 -12.93 2.63 2.92
CA GLY A 1004 -12.48 1.31 2.48
C GLY A 1004 -11.48 0.63 3.43
N LYS A 1005 -10.93 1.38 4.39
CA LYS A 1005 -9.87 0.98 5.35
C LYS A 1005 -8.62 0.37 4.69
N LYS A 1006 -8.36 0.76 3.45
CA LYS A 1006 -7.22 0.34 2.62
C LYS A 1006 -6.78 1.47 1.69
N ASN A 1007 -5.61 1.33 1.09
CA ASN A 1007 -5.19 2.18 -0.01
C ASN A 1007 -6.04 1.86 -1.25
N MET A 1008 -6.48 2.90 -1.97
CA MET A 1008 -7.26 2.77 -3.20
C MET A 1008 -6.82 3.83 -4.22
N PHE A 1009 -7.12 3.60 -5.50
CA PHE A 1009 -7.07 4.66 -6.50
C PHE A 1009 -8.21 5.68 -6.27
N HIS A 1010 -7.93 6.95 -6.58
CA HIS A 1010 -8.85 8.07 -6.51
C HIS A 1010 -8.85 8.83 -7.84
N LYS A 1011 -9.96 9.47 -8.18
CA LYS A 1011 -10.11 10.18 -9.47
C LYS A 1011 -9.29 11.47 -9.49
N THR A 1012 -8.20 11.48 -10.25
CA THR A 1012 -7.43 12.70 -10.54
C THR A 1012 -8.17 13.62 -11.51
N GLN A 1013 -7.84 14.92 -11.49
CA GLN A 1013 -8.43 15.93 -12.38
C GLN A 1013 -7.63 16.14 -13.68
N GLY A 1014 -6.40 15.64 -13.74
CA GLY A 1014 -5.52 15.69 -14.90
C GLY A 1014 -4.35 14.70 -14.79
N GLU A 1015 -3.68 14.43 -15.91
CA GLU A 1015 -2.55 13.49 -15.99
C GLU A 1015 -1.19 14.15 -15.65
N VAL A 1016 -1.11 15.48 -15.74
CA VAL A 1016 0.10 16.29 -15.54
C VAL A 1016 -0.19 17.38 -14.51
N LEU A 1017 0.72 17.59 -13.55
CA LEU A 1017 0.70 18.75 -12.65
C LEU A 1017 1.92 19.64 -12.88
N THR A 1018 1.76 20.94 -12.60
CA THR A 1018 2.85 21.93 -12.64
C THR A 1018 2.98 22.59 -11.28
N GLY A 1019 4.15 22.45 -10.66
CA GLY A 1019 4.55 23.18 -9.45
C GLY A 1019 5.73 24.12 -9.72
N ALA A 1020 6.38 24.59 -8.66
CA ALA A 1020 7.61 25.36 -8.77
C ALA A 1020 8.58 25.10 -7.59
N VAL A 1021 9.87 25.20 -7.89
CA VAL A 1021 11.00 24.93 -6.98
C VAL A 1021 11.82 26.21 -6.75
N LYS A 1022 12.27 26.42 -5.51
CA LYS A 1022 13.14 27.54 -5.11
C LYS A 1022 14.42 27.04 -4.45
N GLY A 1023 15.48 27.83 -4.46
CA GLY A 1023 16.67 27.55 -3.67
C GLY A 1023 16.39 27.44 -2.16
N SER A 1024 15.45 28.25 -1.67
CA SER A 1024 15.00 28.27 -0.27
C SER A 1024 13.97 27.17 0.11
N ASP A 1025 13.58 26.30 -0.83
CA ASP A 1025 12.79 25.11 -0.50
C ASP A 1025 13.64 24.07 0.26
N VAL A 1026 14.97 24.06 0.04
CA VAL A 1026 15.93 23.47 0.99
C VAL A 1026 15.97 24.39 2.21
N HIS A 1027 15.24 24.03 3.25
CA HIS A 1027 15.00 24.88 4.41
C HIS A 1027 16.28 25.42 5.09
N LEU A 1028 17.34 24.61 5.16
CA LEU A 1028 18.63 24.98 5.79
C LEU A 1028 19.74 25.34 4.79
N ILE A 1029 19.41 25.73 3.55
CA ILE A 1029 20.40 26.01 2.49
C ILE A 1029 21.46 27.05 2.87
N GLY A 1030 21.14 27.96 3.79
CA GLY A 1030 22.10 28.93 4.34
C GLY A 1030 23.26 28.30 5.11
N GLU A 1031 23.09 27.13 5.72
CA GLU A 1031 24.18 26.40 6.41
C GLU A 1031 25.22 25.83 5.44
N ALA A 1032 24.85 25.63 4.17
CA ALA A 1032 25.76 25.18 3.13
C ALA A 1032 26.60 26.32 2.54
N ALA A 1033 26.22 27.59 2.78
CA ALA A 1033 26.93 28.74 2.23
C ALA A 1033 28.20 29.05 3.02
N THR A 1034 29.35 29.14 2.33
CA THR A 1034 30.66 29.42 2.97
C THR A 1034 30.85 30.88 3.42
N GLU A 1035 29.79 31.69 3.43
CA GLU A 1035 29.85 33.14 3.69
C GLU A 1035 28.68 33.59 4.57
N ALA A 1036 28.98 34.27 5.69
CA ALA A 1036 27.97 34.76 6.62
C ALA A 1036 26.99 35.80 6.03
N ASN A 1037 27.37 36.45 4.91
CA ASN A 1037 26.59 37.48 4.23
C ASN A 1037 26.06 37.00 2.86
N TRP A 1038 25.89 35.69 2.67
CA TRP A 1038 25.38 35.12 1.41
C TRP A 1038 24.00 35.67 1.05
N LYS A 1039 23.83 36.08 -0.22
CA LYS A 1039 22.67 36.85 -0.71
C LYS A 1039 21.40 36.00 -0.93
N GLY A 1040 21.51 34.67 -0.86
CA GLY A 1040 20.43 33.71 -1.12
C GLY A 1040 20.37 33.15 -2.55
N ASP A 1041 21.26 33.58 -3.45
CA ASP A 1041 21.34 33.09 -4.83
C ASP A 1041 21.88 31.65 -4.89
N CYS A 1042 21.17 30.78 -5.61
CA CYS A 1042 21.50 29.37 -5.78
C CYS A 1042 21.73 29.00 -7.26
N ALA A 1043 22.61 28.04 -7.52
CA ALA A 1043 22.62 27.28 -8.76
C ALA A 1043 21.84 25.99 -8.51
N LEU A 1044 20.84 25.70 -9.37
CA LEU A 1044 20.12 24.45 -9.37
C LEU A 1044 20.51 23.66 -10.60
N TYR A 1045 20.96 22.42 -10.41
CA TYR A 1045 21.20 21.45 -11.47
C TYR A 1045 20.03 20.47 -11.54
N SER A 1046 19.36 20.40 -12.71
CA SER A 1046 18.36 19.37 -13.01
C SER A 1046 19.06 18.06 -13.36
N HIS A 1047 18.68 16.97 -12.69
CA HIS A 1047 19.21 15.64 -13.02
C HIS A 1047 18.58 15.08 -14.31
N ARG A 1048 17.30 15.36 -14.57
CA ARG A 1048 16.56 14.89 -15.75
C ARG A 1048 17.01 15.56 -17.06
N GLU A 1049 17.14 16.88 -17.05
CA GLU A 1049 17.49 17.67 -18.26
C GLU A 1049 19.01 17.86 -18.39
N GLY A 1050 19.77 17.74 -17.29
CA GLY A 1050 21.23 17.90 -17.27
C GLY A 1050 21.72 19.35 -17.33
N GLU A 1051 20.82 20.33 -17.16
CA GLU A 1051 21.08 21.76 -17.25
C GLU A 1051 21.26 22.42 -15.87
N VAL A 1052 21.90 23.61 -15.86
CA VAL A 1052 22.05 24.46 -14.67
C VAL A 1052 21.25 25.75 -14.82
N VAL A 1053 20.43 26.06 -13.82
CA VAL A 1053 19.70 27.32 -13.72
C VAL A 1053 20.18 28.11 -12.50
N VAL A 1054 20.61 29.35 -12.73
CA VAL A 1054 20.86 30.31 -11.64
C VAL A 1054 19.54 30.91 -11.18
N ILE A 1055 19.18 30.68 -9.93
CA ILE A 1055 17.96 31.19 -9.30
C ILE A 1055 18.35 32.24 -8.24
N PRO A 1056 18.03 33.53 -8.46
CA PRO A 1056 18.17 34.57 -7.44
C PRO A 1056 17.32 34.27 -6.20
N ASN A 1057 17.69 34.85 -5.06
CA ASN A 1057 16.93 34.68 -3.81
C ASN A 1057 15.41 34.91 -3.99
N ASN A 1058 14.60 33.97 -3.49
CA ASN A 1058 13.14 33.89 -3.59
C ASN A 1058 12.52 33.71 -5.00
N ALA A 1059 13.32 33.69 -6.08
CA ALA A 1059 12.82 33.31 -7.41
C ALA A 1059 12.48 31.79 -7.46
N ALA A 1060 11.71 31.39 -8.48
CA ALA A 1060 11.20 30.02 -8.61
C ALA A 1060 11.27 29.51 -10.05
N LEU A 1061 11.63 28.24 -10.21
CA LEU A 1061 11.67 27.50 -11.47
C LEU A 1061 10.41 26.62 -11.58
N PRO A 1062 9.57 26.76 -12.63
CA PRO A 1062 8.41 25.88 -12.83
C PRO A 1062 8.86 24.46 -13.20
N VAL A 1063 8.13 23.45 -12.72
CA VAL A 1063 8.39 22.02 -12.96
C VAL A 1063 7.07 21.31 -13.26
N SER A 1064 7.00 20.56 -14.37
CA SER A 1064 5.79 19.85 -14.80
C SER A 1064 6.04 18.35 -14.85
N LEU A 1065 5.22 17.56 -14.17
CA LEU A 1065 5.39 16.10 -14.02
C LEU A 1065 4.06 15.37 -14.22
N LYS A 1066 4.09 14.25 -14.96
CA LYS A 1066 2.97 13.29 -14.97
C LYS A 1066 2.94 12.47 -13.68
N ILE A 1067 1.82 11.81 -13.40
CA ILE A 1067 1.72 10.82 -12.31
C ILE A 1067 2.86 9.79 -12.43
N LEU A 1068 3.52 9.46 -11.32
CA LEU A 1068 4.74 8.64 -11.25
C LEU A 1068 6.00 9.20 -11.97
N GLU A 1069 5.97 10.40 -12.55
CA GLU A 1069 7.19 11.12 -12.91
C GLU A 1069 7.77 11.88 -11.70
N HIS A 1070 9.08 12.10 -11.73
CA HIS A 1070 9.85 12.83 -10.74
C HIS A 1070 10.92 13.71 -11.41
N GLU A 1071 11.58 14.55 -10.61
CA GLU A 1071 12.77 15.33 -10.94
C GLU A 1071 13.62 15.51 -9.67
N ILE A 1072 14.94 15.60 -9.82
CA ILE A 1072 15.89 15.85 -8.72
C ILE A 1072 16.74 17.08 -9.02
N PHE A 1073 16.76 18.03 -8.08
CA PHE A 1073 17.62 19.21 -8.13
C PHE A 1073 18.72 19.13 -7.07
N THR A 1074 19.98 19.23 -7.50
CA THR A 1074 21.06 19.61 -6.57
C THR A 1074 21.07 21.14 -6.45
N VAL A 1075 21.00 21.64 -5.22
CA VAL A 1075 20.90 23.07 -4.90
C VAL A 1075 22.20 23.54 -4.25
N SER A 1076 22.98 24.36 -4.95
CA SER A 1076 24.25 24.88 -4.43
C SER A 1076 24.19 26.39 -4.19
N PRO A 1077 24.55 26.89 -2.99
CA PRO A 1077 24.75 28.32 -2.75
C PRO A 1077 25.82 28.88 -3.69
N ILE A 1078 25.54 30.00 -4.38
CA ILE A 1078 26.53 30.66 -5.24
C ILE A 1078 27.38 31.62 -4.43
N LYS A 1079 28.70 31.42 -4.47
CA LYS A 1079 29.70 32.37 -3.98
C LYS A 1079 30.11 33.35 -5.08
N GLU A 1080 30.45 34.58 -4.69
CA GLU A 1080 31.04 35.61 -5.55
C GLU A 1080 32.51 35.79 -5.11
N LEU A 1081 33.46 35.51 -6.00
CA LEU A 1081 34.90 35.48 -5.69
C LEU A 1081 35.56 36.84 -5.98
N ALA A 1082 35.23 37.38 -7.15
CA ALA A 1082 35.54 38.72 -7.61
C ALA A 1082 34.32 39.27 -8.38
N PRO A 1083 34.19 40.59 -8.61
CA PRO A 1083 33.04 41.15 -9.32
C PRO A 1083 32.82 40.50 -10.69
N GLY A 1084 31.71 39.76 -10.84
CA GLY A 1084 31.38 39.00 -12.05
C GLY A 1084 31.95 37.57 -12.12
N SER A 1085 32.85 37.18 -11.21
CA SER A 1085 33.32 35.79 -11.02
C SER A 1085 32.52 35.12 -9.92
N ARG A 1086 31.65 34.17 -10.30
CA ARG A 1086 30.75 33.43 -9.43
C ARG A 1086 30.98 31.93 -9.60
N PHE A 1087 30.81 31.17 -8.52
CA PHE A 1087 31.00 29.71 -8.53
C PHE A 1087 30.04 29.00 -7.57
N ALA A 1088 29.63 27.78 -7.91
CA ALA A 1088 28.88 26.88 -7.02
C ALA A 1088 29.12 25.40 -7.38
N PRO A 1089 29.64 24.55 -6.48
CA PRO A 1089 29.93 23.14 -6.80
C PRO A 1089 28.66 22.27 -6.83
N LEU A 1090 28.57 21.34 -7.79
CA LEU A 1090 27.39 20.46 -7.93
C LEU A 1090 27.70 19.00 -7.58
N GLY A 1091 28.95 18.54 -7.72
CA GLY A 1091 29.37 17.19 -7.33
C GLY A 1091 29.29 16.18 -8.48
N LEU A 1092 28.93 14.92 -8.19
CA LEU A 1092 28.88 13.85 -9.19
C LEU A 1092 27.53 13.84 -9.92
N ILE A 1093 27.41 14.65 -10.98
CA ILE A 1093 26.13 15.06 -11.59
C ILE A 1093 25.33 13.95 -12.31
N ASP A 1094 25.90 12.76 -12.45
CA ASP A 1094 25.17 11.58 -12.96
C ASP A 1094 24.38 10.85 -11.84
N MET A 1095 24.69 11.11 -10.57
CA MET A 1095 24.01 10.53 -9.41
C MET A 1095 22.89 11.44 -8.90
N TYR A 1096 21.80 10.87 -8.40
CA TYR A 1096 20.64 11.68 -7.94
C TYR A 1096 21.02 12.69 -6.85
N ASN A 1097 21.78 12.28 -5.83
CA ASN A 1097 22.32 13.19 -4.81
C ASN A 1097 23.77 13.62 -5.13
N ALA A 1098 24.00 14.16 -6.33
CA ALA A 1098 25.30 14.60 -6.82
C ALA A 1098 26.12 15.41 -5.79
N GLY A 1099 25.46 16.37 -5.13
CA GLY A 1099 26.06 17.25 -4.13
C GLY A 1099 26.54 16.56 -2.85
N GLY A 1100 26.09 15.32 -2.59
CA GLY A 1100 26.56 14.47 -1.50
C GLY A 1100 28.00 13.97 -1.69
N ALA A 1101 28.59 14.12 -2.89
CA ALA A 1101 29.98 13.79 -3.14
C ALA A 1101 30.99 14.80 -2.56
N ILE A 1102 30.56 16.00 -2.18
CA ILE A 1102 31.47 17.10 -1.80
C ILE A 1102 31.84 16.99 -0.32
N GLU A 1103 32.98 16.38 -0.04
CA GLU A 1103 33.53 16.19 1.32
C GLU A 1103 34.39 17.36 1.82
N GLY A 1104 34.77 18.28 0.94
CA GLY A 1104 35.50 19.48 1.32
C GLY A 1104 35.40 20.55 0.25
N LEU A 1105 35.40 21.81 0.68
CA LEU A 1105 35.30 22.99 -0.17
C LEU A 1105 36.10 24.13 0.48
N ASN A 1106 37.01 24.75 -0.27
CA ASN A 1106 37.77 25.92 0.11
C ASN A 1106 37.89 26.88 -1.09
N TYR A 1107 38.03 28.17 -0.81
CA TYR A 1107 38.07 29.23 -1.81
C TYR A 1107 39.26 30.16 -1.53
N GLU A 1108 40.27 30.13 -2.40
CA GLU A 1108 41.46 30.98 -2.31
C GLU A 1108 41.31 32.18 -3.25
N VAL A 1109 40.77 33.28 -2.74
CA VAL A 1109 40.66 34.56 -3.47
C VAL A 1109 41.97 35.35 -3.34
N LYS A 1110 42.51 35.87 -4.45
CA LYS A 1110 43.84 36.53 -4.50
C LYS A 1110 43.83 37.95 -5.06
N HIS A 1111 42.87 38.76 -4.63
CA HIS A 1111 42.85 40.20 -4.89
C HIS A 1111 43.27 41.05 -3.67
N SER A 1112 44.29 41.89 -3.86
CA SER A 1112 44.86 42.76 -2.83
C SER A 1112 44.04 44.05 -2.64
N THR A 1113 43.28 44.14 -1.55
CA THR A 1113 42.63 45.39 -1.12
C THR A 1113 43.62 46.30 -0.37
N VAL A 1114 44.49 46.98 -1.12
CA VAL A 1114 45.22 48.16 -0.64
C VAL A 1114 44.61 49.40 -1.27
N LEU A 1115 43.81 50.13 -0.50
CA LEU A 1115 43.47 51.52 -0.81
C LEU A 1115 44.68 52.37 -0.40
N PRO A 1116 45.28 53.19 -1.29
CA PRO A 1116 46.34 54.10 -0.88
C PRO A 1116 45.74 55.24 -0.05
N GLU A 1117 46.19 55.38 1.19
CA GLU A 1117 46.03 56.65 1.91
C GLU A 1117 46.87 57.73 1.23
N VAL A 1118 46.31 58.93 1.07
CA VAL A 1118 46.95 60.03 0.33
C VAL A 1118 47.79 60.87 1.28
N GLU A 1119 49.09 60.58 1.36
CA GLU A 1119 50.09 61.52 1.87
C GLU A 1119 51.03 62.01 0.75
N ASN A 1120 51.63 63.19 0.97
CA ASN A 1120 52.30 63.98 -0.07
C ASN A 1120 53.81 63.70 -0.13
N GLY A 1121 54.42 63.55 -1.32
CA GLY A 1121 55.89 63.58 -1.42
C GLY A 1121 56.56 63.21 -2.75
N TYR A 1122 56.75 64.20 -3.64
CA TYR A 1122 57.82 64.35 -4.64
C TYR A 1122 58.71 63.16 -5.11
N VAL A 1123 58.53 62.81 -6.40
CA VAL A 1123 59.56 62.63 -7.47
C VAL A 1123 60.82 61.77 -7.21
N GLY A 1124 60.97 60.70 -8.00
CA GLY A 1124 62.23 59.98 -8.26
C GLY A 1124 62.11 59.09 -9.51
N ASP A 1125 63.18 58.98 -10.31
CA ASP A 1125 63.17 58.37 -11.66
C ASP A 1125 63.72 56.93 -11.71
N ALA A 1126 63.51 56.28 -12.87
CA ALA A 1126 64.13 55.05 -13.40
C ALA A 1126 63.51 53.67 -13.01
N PRO A 1127 63.64 52.62 -13.89
CA PRO A 1127 62.72 51.48 -13.91
C PRO A 1127 63.29 50.16 -13.35
N VAL A 1128 62.37 49.23 -13.03
CA VAL A 1128 62.62 47.78 -12.89
C VAL A 1128 61.53 47.03 -13.68
N GLU A 1129 61.90 45.94 -14.34
CA GLU A 1129 61.03 45.22 -15.28
C GLU A 1129 60.09 44.20 -14.63
N ASN A 1130 59.11 43.78 -15.45
CA ASN A 1130 58.04 42.82 -15.17
C ASN A 1130 58.43 41.60 -14.31
N GLU A 1131 57.56 41.26 -13.36
CA GLU A 1131 56.95 39.92 -13.37
C GLU A 1131 55.49 39.99 -12.91
N SER A 1132 54.55 39.96 -13.87
CA SER A 1132 53.12 40.21 -13.63
C SER A 1132 52.39 38.94 -13.16
N SER A 1133 52.69 38.45 -11.97
CA SER A 1133 51.96 37.36 -11.32
C SER A 1133 50.56 37.83 -10.87
N LYS A 1134 49.63 37.96 -11.82
CA LYS A 1134 48.20 38.08 -11.51
C LYS A 1134 47.78 36.83 -10.73
N GLY A 1135 47.41 37.00 -9.46
CA GLY A 1135 46.76 35.93 -8.71
C GLY A 1135 45.41 35.63 -9.34
N MET A 1136 45.23 34.41 -9.84
CA MET A 1136 43.91 33.86 -10.17
C MET A 1136 43.24 33.34 -8.90
N ASP A 1137 41.91 33.37 -8.89
CA ASP A 1137 41.12 32.82 -7.80
C ASP A 1137 41.02 31.31 -7.98
N ARG A 1138 41.11 30.57 -6.87
CA ARG A 1138 41.21 29.09 -6.91
C ARG A 1138 40.10 28.48 -6.06
N VAL A 1139 39.38 27.51 -6.60
CA VAL A 1139 38.40 26.71 -5.86
C VAL A 1139 38.96 25.32 -5.64
N LEU A 1140 39.19 24.95 -4.38
CA LEU A 1140 39.72 23.65 -3.99
C LEU A 1140 38.61 22.80 -3.38
N MET A 1141 38.39 21.62 -3.95
CA MET A 1141 37.33 20.70 -3.58
C MET A 1141 37.88 19.31 -3.28
N LYS A 1142 37.13 18.56 -2.46
CA LYS A 1142 37.40 17.16 -2.12
C LYS A 1142 36.15 16.35 -2.45
N ILE A 1143 36.24 15.48 -3.46
CA ILE A 1143 35.11 14.77 -4.06
C ILE A 1143 35.23 13.27 -3.77
N LYS A 1144 34.27 12.72 -3.02
CA LYS A 1144 34.10 11.29 -2.77
C LYS A 1144 33.61 10.60 -4.05
N GLY A 1145 34.25 9.50 -4.44
CA GLY A 1145 33.83 8.70 -5.60
C GLY A 1145 34.53 9.05 -6.92
N SER A 1146 33.85 8.74 -8.03
CA SER A 1146 34.37 8.80 -9.42
C SER A 1146 33.20 8.90 -10.40
N GLY A 1147 33.40 9.51 -11.57
CA GLY A 1147 32.35 9.78 -12.57
C GLY A 1147 32.41 11.21 -13.10
N ARG A 1148 31.33 11.71 -13.73
CA ARG A 1148 31.27 13.09 -14.23
C ARG A 1148 31.07 14.07 -13.07
N PHE A 1149 32.07 14.91 -12.81
CA PHE A 1149 31.96 16.03 -11.89
C PHE A 1149 31.34 17.24 -12.60
N GLY A 1150 30.51 18.00 -11.88
CA GLY A 1150 29.94 19.26 -12.34
C GLY A 1150 30.06 20.40 -11.32
N ALA A 1151 30.13 21.62 -11.85
CA ALA A 1151 30.00 22.87 -11.09
C ALA A 1151 29.40 23.98 -11.96
N TYR A 1152 28.76 24.97 -11.32
CA TYR A 1152 28.43 26.24 -11.94
C TYR A 1152 29.62 27.21 -11.85
N SER A 1153 29.92 27.92 -12.94
CA SER A 1153 30.67 29.16 -12.91
C SER A 1153 30.13 30.19 -13.91
N SER A 1154 30.23 31.48 -13.58
CA SER A 1154 29.83 32.58 -14.48
C SER A 1154 30.85 32.93 -15.56
N ILE A 1155 32.09 32.41 -15.45
CA ILE A 1155 33.16 32.60 -16.41
C ILE A 1155 33.75 31.23 -16.77
N LYS A 1156 34.29 31.12 -18.00
CA LYS A 1156 35.01 29.90 -18.39
C LYS A 1156 36.29 29.77 -17.55
N PRO A 1157 36.52 28.65 -16.83
CA PRO A 1157 37.76 28.43 -16.11
C PRO A 1157 38.99 28.48 -17.01
N SER A 1158 40.12 28.87 -16.44
CA SER A 1158 41.41 28.86 -17.13
C SER A 1158 42.07 27.49 -17.12
N GLN A 1159 41.88 26.72 -16.04
CA GLN A 1159 42.43 25.38 -15.86
C GLN A 1159 41.60 24.58 -14.83
N CYS A 1160 41.56 23.25 -15.01
CA CYS A 1160 41.11 22.31 -13.98
C CYS A 1160 42.23 21.30 -13.68
N ILE A 1161 42.36 20.90 -12.41
CA ILE A 1161 43.40 19.98 -11.93
C ILE A 1161 42.74 18.92 -11.05
N VAL A 1162 43.10 17.64 -11.24
CA VAL A 1162 42.69 16.53 -10.37
C VAL A 1162 43.92 15.92 -9.72
N GLY A 1163 43.96 15.94 -8.39
CA GLY A 1163 45.13 15.57 -7.58
C GLY A 1163 46.32 16.51 -7.80
N SER A 1164 47.11 16.21 -8.83
CA SER A 1164 48.26 17.02 -9.27
C SER A 1164 48.39 17.12 -10.81
N VAL A 1165 47.39 16.61 -11.54
CA VAL A 1165 47.39 16.51 -13.00
C VAL A 1165 46.34 17.46 -13.58
N ALA A 1166 46.73 18.30 -14.53
CA ALA A 1166 45.79 19.14 -15.27
C ALA A 1166 44.90 18.26 -16.16
N VAL A 1167 43.59 18.48 -16.15
CA VAL A 1167 42.61 17.69 -16.90
C VAL A 1167 41.84 18.55 -17.91
N ASP A 1168 41.43 17.91 -19.00
CA ASP A 1168 40.47 18.50 -19.94
C ASP A 1168 39.09 18.67 -19.27
N PHE A 1169 38.38 19.72 -19.65
CA PHE A 1169 37.05 20.03 -19.14
C PHE A 1169 36.16 20.60 -20.25
N SER A 1170 34.86 20.35 -20.15
CA SER A 1170 33.83 21.04 -20.94
C SER A 1170 33.26 22.20 -20.14
N TYR A 1171 32.91 23.29 -20.81
CA TYR A 1171 32.25 24.45 -20.22
C TYR A 1171 31.16 24.94 -21.16
N ASP A 1172 29.91 24.83 -20.73
CA ASP A 1172 28.77 25.42 -21.41
C ASP A 1172 28.65 26.91 -21.02
N SER A 1173 28.78 27.81 -21.99
CA SER A 1173 28.73 29.26 -21.76
C SER A 1173 27.32 29.86 -21.68
N LEU A 1174 26.27 29.07 -21.93
CA LEU A 1174 24.88 29.50 -21.85
C LEU A 1174 24.28 29.18 -20.47
N PHE A 1175 24.59 28.01 -19.92
CA PHE A 1175 24.20 27.59 -18.56
C PHE A 1175 25.26 27.89 -17.48
N GLY A 1176 26.52 28.11 -17.89
CA GLY A 1176 27.65 28.23 -16.96
C GLY A 1176 28.08 26.89 -16.35
N LEU A 1177 27.74 25.76 -16.99
CA LEU A 1177 28.03 24.42 -16.49
C LEU A 1177 29.45 23.99 -16.89
N LEU A 1178 30.34 23.93 -15.89
CA LEU A 1178 31.63 23.25 -15.95
C LEU A 1178 31.44 21.74 -15.71
N THR A 1179 32.02 20.90 -16.56
CA THR A 1179 32.09 19.44 -16.34
C THR A 1179 33.46 18.85 -16.68
N LEU A 1180 33.88 17.84 -15.92
CA LEU A 1180 35.12 17.08 -16.11
C LEU A 1180 34.95 15.64 -15.60
N SER A 1181 35.78 14.72 -16.09
CA SER A 1181 35.75 13.31 -15.65
C SER A 1181 36.68 13.06 -14.47
N LEU A 1182 36.22 12.27 -13.50
CA LEU A 1182 36.98 11.78 -12.36
C LEU A 1182 37.18 10.27 -12.50
N ASP A 1183 38.05 9.86 -13.42
CA ASP A 1183 38.09 8.48 -13.96
C ASP A 1183 38.57 7.39 -12.99
N GLN A 1184 39.38 7.72 -11.99
CA GLN A 1184 39.94 6.75 -11.03
C GLN A 1184 40.02 7.32 -9.61
N LEU A 1185 39.63 6.50 -8.62
CA LEU A 1185 39.88 6.81 -7.20
C LEU A 1185 41.38 6.75 -6.87
N PRO A 1186 41.87 7.53 -5.88
CA PRO A 1186 43.26 7.44 -5.44
C PRO A 1186 43.55 6.04 -4.88
N ALA A 1187 44.70 5.47 -5.26
CA ALA A 1187 44.96 4.05 -5.03
C ALA A 1187 45.36 3.68 -3.59
N ASP A 1188 45.93 4.60 -2.80
CA ASP A 1188 46.86 4.20 -1.73
C ASP A 1188 47.01 5.15 -0.51
N ASP A 1189 46.06 6.06 -0.22
CA ASP A 1189 46.11 6.95 0.96
C ASP A 1189 45.05 6.67 2.05
N GLY A 1190 44.13 5.73 1.78
CA GLY A 1190 42.99 5.42 2.65
C GLY A 1190 41.84 6.45 2.61
N SER A 1191 41.98 7.55 1.88
CA SER A 1191 40.92 8.55 1.67
C SER A 1191 40.28 8.35 0.29
N LYS A 1192 39.00 7.97 0.28
CA LYS A 1192 38.25 7.65 -0.97
C LYS A 1192 37.80 8.91 -1.72
N VAL A 1193 38.69 9.90 -1.81
CA VAL A 1193 38.36 11.30 -2.07
C VAL A 1193 39.39 11.93 -3.00
N GLN A 1194 38.96 12.31 -4.20
CA GLN A 1194 39.79 13.02 -5.17
C GLN A 1194 39.84 14.52 -4.83
N VAL A 1195 41.02 15.13 -4.93
CA VAL A 1195 41.16 16.59 -4.85
C VAL A 1195 40.90 17.17 -6.23
N VAL A 1196 40.00 18.15 -6.33
CA VAL A 1196 39.68 18.85 -7.59
C VAL A 1196 39.94 20.33 -7.39
N GLU A 1197 40.76 20.93 -8.23
CA GLU A 1197 41.06 22.37 -8.22
C GLU A 1197 40.56 23.02 -9.51
N VAL A 1198 39.90 24.17 -9.40
CA VAL A 1198 39.42 24.98 -10.53
C VAL A 1198 40.03 26.38 -10.45
N MET A 1199 40.67 26.81 -11.53
CA MET A 1199 41.31 28.11 -11.69
C MET A 1199 40.40 29.06 -12.47
N LEU A 1200 40.20 30.28 -11.96
CA LEU A 1200 39.28 31.30 -12.47
C LEU A 1200 40.02 32.62 -12.76
#